data_AF-Q9B6D2-F1
#
_entry.id   AF-Q9B6D2-F1
#
_cell.length_a   1.000
_cell.length_b   1.000
_cell.length_c   1.000
_cell.angle_alpha   90.00
_cell.angle_beta   90.00
_cell.angle_gamma   90.00
#
_symmetry.space_group_name_H-M   'P 1'
#
loop_
_entity.id
_entity.type
_entity.pdbx_description
1 polymer ?
#
loop_
_entity_poly.entity_id
_entity_poly.type
_entity_poly.pdbx_seq_one_letter_code
_entity_poly.pdbx_strand_id
1 'polypeptide(L)'
;MYNAISLIIILPCISWLFPLFFGRQLGYVFVTRMTSTLIIITTLITYYYFYQLLGNNNPINLELFNYLNIDYLDINYNFEIDALTITMLLAITTISSMVHIYSIGYMETDPHQVRFFSLLSMFTFWMIILVTGSNYFVLFVGWEFIGVTSYLLISFWVTRLQAMKSALSAVLMNRFGDAFFVLGLCVIAYVFGTLNYSTIFATAYLINTDLLVLIMLALFIAAMAKSAQFGLHNWLTLAMEGPTPVSSLLHAATLVTAGIYLLLRSANILEYTPTVLFIILWIGALTTLSAGLIAICSNDLKRIIALSTMSQLARKNLIMILRKQSICVEFIISPIINNSQVTKALYYIYKYKYNNNNNYFFNSYFALRLLKEELWKVNIISQLVGTSEAIRLLSNIYTNINKRYISIKHFIINRLLFINISILTKRIRVYTKNKKKSSYNNYKYDSILTKSSNNFLINRVGIRHNSNIIKSKDINIELKPIKKDLVEHKKFVQWLAGLIDGDGHFNKSKQGRSALLITMDIRDQGLLFEIKHKYGGHIRKIAGANAVRYDLRQDKGLINLLKDVNGLIRNPKRLLQMNILCKHYNIETKFSKPLTYYDGWLAGIIDSDGSIYFNKSSGQLFISVSQKEKHILDPLISIYGGRIDFSNSKKDSYKYIIYRKKEVLNLLDNYFKHYQLRSAKDIRIKMIPKLYELYIYRNKPEEVVKYAEWISFLDKWNKIVR
;
A
#
# COMPACT_ATOMS: atom_id res chain seq x y z
N MET A 1 16.31 8.49 -47.26
CA MET A 1 15.02 7.86 -46.91
C MET A 1 14.71 8.19 -45.45
N TYR A 2 13.94 9.25 -45.17
CA TYR A 2 13.55 9.63 -43.81
C TYR A 2 12.07 10.03 -43.81
N ASN A 3 11.21 9.13 -43.36
CA ASN A 3 9.79 9.40 -43.14
C ASN A 3 9.56 9.36 -41.63
N ALA A 4 9.38 10.53 -40.99
CA ALA A 4 9.29 10.63 -39.53
C ALA A 4 8.18 9.74 -38.95
N ILE A 5 7.01 9.70 -39.59
CA ILE A 5 5.86 8.85 -39.19
C ILE A 5 6.24 7.38 -39.14
N SER A 6 6.83 6.83 -40.22
CA SER A 6 7.15 5.41 -40.27
C SER A 6 8.19 5.03 -39.21
N LEU A 7 9.15 5.92 -38.92
CA LEU A 7 10.12 5.73 -37.83
C LEU A 7 9.46 5.76 -36.45
N ILE A 8 8.55 6.70 -36.19
CA ILE A 8 7.80 6.80 -34.92
C ILE A 8 6.98 5.51 -34.68
N ILE A 9 6.45 4.88 -35.72
CA ILE A 9 5.64 3.65 -35.63
C ILE A 9 6.51 2.39 -35.55
N ILE A 10 7.57 2.27 -36.37
CA ILE A 10 8.35 1.02 -36.50
C ILE A 10 9.33 0.79 -35.35
N LEU A 11 9.95 1.84 -34.79
CA LEU A 11 10.92 1.68 -33.69
C LEU A 11 10.29 1.05 -32.42
N PRO A 12 9.10 1.47 -31.94
CA PRO A 12 8.38 0.82 -30.84
C PRO A 12 7.89 -0.59 -31.18
N CYS A 13 7.57 -0.86 -32.45
CA CYS A 13 7.22 -2.20 -32.92
C CYS A 13 8.42 -3.16 -32.81
N ILE A 14 9.60 -2.71 -33.25
CA ILE A 14 10.87 -3.44 -33.09
C ILE A 14 11.19 -3.64 -31.60
N SER A 15 11.03 -2.61 -30.77
CA SER A 15 11.30 -2.74 -29.32
C SER A 15 10.29 -3.65 -28.60
N TRP A 16 9.09 -3.85 -29.15
CA TRP A 16 8.13 -4.84 -28.65
C TRP A 16 8.47 -6.27 -29.09
N LEU A 17 8.58 -6.49 -30.40
CA LEU A 17 8.68 -7.82 -31.00
C LEU A 17 10.06 -8.47 -30.82
N PHE A 18 11.14 -7.70 -30.97
CA PHE A 18 12.49 -8.26 -30.94
C PHE A 18 12.84 -8.93 -29.59
N PRO A 19 12.46 -8.36 -28.42
CA PRO A 19 12.58 -9.07 -27.14
C PRO A 19 11.70 -10.32 -26.98
N LEU A 20 10.60 -10.46 -27.71
CA LEU A 20 9.78 -11.68 -27.66
C LEU A 20 10.47 -12.85 -28.38
N PHE A 21 11.01 -12.60 -29.57
CA PHE A 21 11.65 -13.64 -30.38
C PHE A 21 13.08 -13.98 -29.92
N PHE A 22 13.87 -12.97 -29.53
CA PHE A 22 15.31 -13.13 -29.26
C PHE A 22 15.69 -12.93 -27.78
N GLY A 23 14.71 -12.69 -26.90
CA GLY A 23 14.98 -12.37 -25.50
C GLY A 23 15.64 -13.47 -24.68
N ARG A 24 15.50 -14.75 -25.08
CA ARG A 24 16.20 -15.88 -24.44
C ARG A 24 17.68 -15.93 -24.83
N GLN A 25 18.00 -15.53 -26.06
CA GLN A 25 19.34 -15.56 -26.64
C GLN A 25 20.18 -14.36 -26.19
N LEU A 26 19.57 -13.17 -26.10
CA LEU A 26 20.25 -11.90 -25.83
C LEU A 26 20.36 -11.54 -24.35
N GLY A 27 19.52 -12.15 -23.51
CA GLY A 27 19.44 -11.85 -22.07
C GLY A 27 18.83 -10.48 -21.75
N TYR A 28 18.58 -10.25 -20.46
CA TYR A 28 17.87 -9.04 -20.00
C TYR A 28 18.70 -7.75 -20.17
N VAL A 29 20.03 -7.80 -19.99
CA VAL A 29 20.90 -6.61 -20.07
C VAL A 29 20.88 -5.98 -21.47
N PHE A 30 20.86 -6.81 -22.54
CA PHE A 30 20.74 -6.29 -23.90
C PHE A 30 19.33 -5.78 -24.18
N VAL A 31 18.29 -6.56 -23.83
CA VAL A 31 16.88 -6.20 -24.05
C VAL A 31 16.51 -4.88 -23.37
N THR A 32 16.87 -4.69 -22.10
CA THR A 32 16.58 -3.45 -21.35
C THR A 32 17.25 -2.22 -21.99
N ARG A 33 18.51 -2.36 -22.44
CA ARG A 33 19.22 -1.28 -23.15
C ARG A 33 18.63 -1.01 -24.53
N MET A 34 18.42 -2.02 -25.36
CA MET A 34 17.86 -1.88 -26.71
C MET A 34 16.47 -1.24 -26.71
N THR A 35 15.57 -1.70 -25.82
CA THR A 35 14.21 -1.14 -25.76
C THR A 35 14.23 0.32 -25.29
N SER A 36 15.03 0.65 -24.28
CA SER A 36 15.19 2.05 -23.86
C SER A 36 15.81 2.94 -24.93
N THR A 37 16.85 2.50 -25.67
CA THR A 37 17.46 3.32 -26.73
C THR A 37 16.51 3.55 -27.91
N LEU A 38 15.76 2.53 -28.35
CA LEU A 38 14.76 2.67 -29.41
C LEU A 38 13.68 3.70 -29.04
N ILE A 39 13.14 3.62 -27.82
CA ILE A 39 12.14 4.58 -27.34
C ILE A 39 12.75 5.99 -27.18
N ILE A 40 14.00 6.12 -26.70
CA ILE A 40 14.69 7.43 -26.67
C ILE A 40 14.82 8.01 -28.08
N ILE A 41 15.21 7.22 -29.08
CA ILE A 41 15.29 7.68 -30.48
C ILE A 41 13.91 8.14 -30.97
N THR A 42 12.82 7.42 -30.64
CA THR A 42 11.46 7.91 -30.99
C THR A 42 11.11 9.23 -30.32
N THR A 43 11.55 9.49 -29.09
CA THR A 43 11.32 10.79 -28.45
C THR A 43 11.97 11.93 -29.22
N LEU A 44 13.23 11.74 -29.62
CA LEU A 44 14.01 12.73 -30.36
C LEU A 44 13.39 13.00 -31.73
N ILE A 45 12.89 11.96 -32.41
CA ILE A 45 12.14 12.10 -33.67
C ILE A 45 10.82 12.85 -33.45
N THR A 46 10.06 12.57 -32.39
CA THR A 46 8.82 13.33 -32.10
C THR A 46 9.10 14.79 -31.73
N TYR A 47 10.19 15.10 -31.03
CA TYR A 47 10.60 16.48 -30.76
C TYR A 47 11.02 17.22 -32.04
N TYR A 48 11.79 16.56 -32.91
CA TYR A 48 12.18 17.12 -34.20
C TYR A 48 10.98 17.39 -35.10
N TYR A 49 10.04 16.44 -35.19
CA TYR A 49 8.82 16.63 -35.96
C TYR A 49 7.91 17.73 -35.38
N PHE A 50 7.80 17.84 -34.05
CA PHE A 50 7.10 18.96 -33.42
C PHE A 50 7.71 20.32 -33.79
N TYR A 51 9.05 20.43 -33.81
CA TYR A 51 9.74 21.64 -34.26
C TYR A 51 9.45 21.95 -35.74
N GLN A 52 9.43 20.94 -36.62
CA GLN A 52 9.05 21.12 -38.02
C GLN A 52 7.59 21.57 -38.18
N LEU A 53 6.66 20.99 -37.43
CA LEU A 53 5.24 21.31 -37.52
C LEU A 53 4.93 22.72 -36.99
N LEU A 54 5.66 23.21 -35.98
CA LEU A 54 5.61 24.61 -35.56
C LEU A 54 6.09 25.59 -36.65
N GLY A 55 6.96 25.16 -37.56
CA GLY A 55 7.46 25.99 -38.67
C GLY A 55 6.57 25.98 -39.91
N ASN A 56 6.17 24.78 -40.37
CA ASN A 56 5.48 24.60 -41.65
C ASN A 56 3.97 24.30 -41.54
N ASN A 57 3.45 23.98 -40.35
CA ASN A 57 2.04 23.68 -40.02
C ASN A 57 1.26 22.69 -40.92
N ASN A 58 1.92 22.04 -41.88
CA ASN A 58 1.34 21.00 -42.73
C ASN A 58 1.44 19.63 -42.01
N PRO A 59 0.32 18.95 -41.75
CA PRO A 59 0.37 17.57 -41.28
C PRO A 59 0.96 16.66 -42.36
N ILE A 60 1.63 15.60 -41.94
CA ILE A 60 2.04 14.52 -42.86
C ILE A 60 1.03 13.38 -42.73
N ASN A 61 0.59 12.88 -43.89
CA ASN A 61 -0.23 11.69 -44.01
C ASN A 61 0.59 10.54 -44.59
N LEU A 62 0.30 9.33 -44.15
CA LEU A 62 0.95 8.09 -44.54
C LEU A 62 -0.13 7.02 -44.72
N GLU A 63 -0.42 6.72 -45.97
CA GLU A 63 -1.35 5.67 -46.39
C GLU A 63 -0.54 4.38 -46.62
N LEU A 64 -0.98 3.25 -46.07
CA LEU A 64 -0.28 1.98 -46.21
C LEU A 64 -0.94 1.03 -47.22
N PHE A 65 -2.10 0.50 -46.86
CA PHE A 65 -2.87 -0.45 -47.65
C PHE A 65 -4.33 -0.46 -47.22
N ASN A 66 -5.20 -0.96 -48.11
CA ASN A 66 -6.62 -1.12 -47.85
C ASN A 66 -6.87 -2.36 -46.96
N TYR A 67 -7.59 -2.18 -45.85
CA TYR A 67 -7.95 -3.27 -44.94
C TYR A 67 -9.24 -3.97 -45.37
N LEU A 68 -10.24 -3.19 -45.78
CA LEU A 68 -11.56 -3.67 -46.15
C LEU A 68 -12.22 -2.66 -47.09
N ASN A 69 -12.64 -3.15 -48.26
CA ASN A 69 -13.40 -2.40 -49.25
C ASN A 69 -14.59 -3.27 -49.68
N ILE A 70 -15.78 -2.97 -49.16
CA ILE A 70 -17.01 -3.72 -49.41
C ILE A 70 -18.18 -2.74 -49.58
N ASP A 71 -18.87 -2.83 -50.71
CA ASP A 71 -20.01 -1.97 -51.06
C ASP A 71 -19.65 -0.47 -50.98
N TYR A 72 -20.19 0.28 -50.02
CA TYR A 72 -19.84 1.68 -49.76
C TYR A 72 -18.72 1.88 -48.72
N LEU A 73 -18.34 0.82 -47.99
CA LEU A 73 -17.45 0.91 -46.82
C LEU A 73 -15.99 0.66 -47.22
N ASP A 74 -15.22 1.74 -47.34
CA ASP A 74 -13.78 1.72 -47.56
C ASP A 74 -13.00 2.06 -46.27
N ILE A 75 -12.09 1.18 -45.86
CA ILE A 75 -11.28 1.30 -44.64
C ILE A 75 -9.80 1.07 -44.99
N ASN A 76 -9.02 2.15 -45.00
CA ASN A 76 -7.58 2.11 -45.24
C ASN A 76 -6.77 2.24 -43.94
N TYR A 77 -5.59 1.60 -43.88
CA TYR A 77 -4.61 1.84 -42.81
C TYR A 77 -3.87 3.17 -43.06
N ASN A 78 -4.55 4.26 -42.70
CA ASN A 78 -4.05 5.63 -42.88
C ASN A 78 -3.62 6.23 -41.53
N PHE A 79 -2.44 6.85 -41.54
CA PHE A 79 -1.84 7.53 -40.39
C PHE A 79 -1.59 9.02 -40.70
N GLU A 80 -1.80 9.89 -39.73
CA GLU A 80 -1.80 11.34 -39.85
C GLU A 80 -1.20 11.95 -38.58
N ILE A 81 -0.29 12.94 -38.74
CA ILE A 81 0.25 13.67 -37.59
C ILE A 81 -0.12 15.17 -37.62
N ASP A 82 -1.29 15.48 -37.07
CA ASP A 82 -1.76 16.84 -36.78
C ASP A 82 -1.21 17.43 -35.47
N ALA A 83 -1.45 18.72 -35.23
CA ALA A 83 -1.19 19.42 -33.96
C ALA A 83 -1.75 18.70 -32.70
N LEU A 84 -2.94 18.09 -32.78
CA LEU A 84 -3.51 17.33 -31.66
C LEU A 84 -2.74 16.02 -31.42
N THR A 85 -2.34 15.34 -32.49
CA THR A 85 -1.69 14.03 -32.39
C THR A 85 -0.23 14.19 -31.95
N ILE A 86 0.52 15.19 -32.46
CA ILE A 86 1.91 15.42 -32.06
C ILE A 86 2.03 15.83 -30.60
N THR A 87 1.08 16.61 -30.07
CA THR A 87 1.09 17.00 -28.64
C THR A 87 0.81 15.82 -27.72
N MET A 88 -0.03 14.88 -28.15
CA MET A 88 -0.19 13.58 -27.48
C MET A 88 1.03 12.67 -27.64
N LEU A 89 1.64 12.59 -28.83
CA LEU A 89 2.85 11.80 -29.08
C LEU A 89 4.02 12.27 -28.21
N LEU A 90 4.26 13.58 -28.10
CA LEU A 90 5.26 14.15 -27.19
C LEU A 90 5.07 13.65 -25.75
N ALA A 91 3.83 13.63 -25.25
CA ALA A 91 3.54 13.10 -23.91
C ALA A 91 3.83 11.59 -23.82
N ILE A 92 3.33 10.81 -24.78
CA ILE A 92 3.45 9.35 -24.80
C ILE A 92 4.92 8.92 -24.87
N THR A 93 5.68 9.45 -25.83
CA THR A 93 7.07 9.04 -26.04
C THR A 93 7.95 9.48 -24.87
N THR A 94 7.82 10.73 -24.38
CA THR A 94 8.69 11.25 -23.30
C THR A 94 8.46 10.55 -21.98
N ILE A 95 7.21 10.26 -21.64
CA ILE A 95 6.91 9.52 -20.41
C ILE A 95 7.30 8.06 -20.57
N SER A 96 7.11 7.48 -21.76
CA SER A 96 7.61 6.14 -22.10
C SER A 96 9.12 6.01 -21.89
N SER A 97 9.94 6.93 -22.43
CA SER A 97 11.40 6.84 -22.29
C SER A 97 11.85 6.95 -20.84
N MET A 98 11.25 7.87 -20.06
CA MET A 98 11.52 8.01 -18.63
C MET A 98 11.09 6.76 -17.83
N VAL A 99 9.96 6.13 -18.18
CA VAL A 99 9.51 4.86 -17.58
C VAL A 99 10.44 3.71 -17.94
N HIS A 100 10.89 3.60 -19.20
CA HIS A 100 11.84 2.57 -19.63
C HIS A 100 13.17 2.67 -18.87
N ILE A 101 13.76 3.88 -18.80
CA ILE A 101 14.99 4.14 -18.03
C ILE A 101 14.78 3.80 -16.55
N TYR A 102 13.67 4.23 -15.96
CA TYR A 102 13.35 3.93 -14.55
C TYR A 102 13.21 2.42 -14.29
N SER A 103 12.60 1.68 -15.21
CA SER A 103 12.40 0.23 -15.04
C SER A 103 13.68 -0.58 -15.07
N ILE A 104 14.79 -0.07 -15.65
CA ILE A 104 16.09 -0.76 -15.63
C ILE A 104 16.55 -0.92 -14.17
N GLY A 105 16.46 0.16 -13.39
CA GLY A 105 16.67 0.09 -11.95
C GLY A 105 15.59 -0.75 -11.28
N TYR A 106 14.32 -0.35 -11.41
CA TYR A 106 13.24 -0.92 -10.59
C TYR A 106 13.06 -2.44 -10.68
N MET A 107 13.33 -3.04 -11.86
CA MET A 107 13.13 -4.47 -12.11
C MET A 107 14.41 -5.31 -12.04
N GLU A 108 15.55 -4.74 -11.64
CA GLU A 108 16.88 -5.38 -11.68
C GLU A 108 16.93 -6.74 -10.97
N THR A 109 16.16 -6.91 -9.89
CA THR A 109 16.10 -8.14 -9.09
C THR A 109 15.01 -9.13 -9.52
N ASP A 110 14.12 -8.75 -10.46
CA ASP A 110 13.01 -9.59 -10.93
C ASP A 110 13.48 -10.51 -12.08
N PRO A 111 13.10 -11.80 -12.12
CA PRO A 111 13.58 -12.76 -13.13
C PRO A 111 12.94 -12.58 -14.51
N HIS A 112 11.87 -11.77 -14.63
CA HIS A 112 11.06 -11.67 -15.85
C HIS A 112 11.17 -10.32 -16.57
N GLN A 113 12.34 -9.66 -16.46
CA GLN A 113 12.63 -8.36 -17.08
C GLN A 113 12.38 -8.31 -18.59
N VAL A 114 12.81 -9.32 -19.35
CA VAL A 114 12.64 -9.38 -20.82
C VAL A 114 11.15 -9.21 -21.21
N ARG A 115 10.27 -9.98 -20.57
CA ARG A 115 8.81 -9.90 -20.78
C ARG A 115 8.27 -8.54 -20.35
N PHE A 116 8.79 -7.96 -19.27
CA PHE A 116 8.35 -6.66 -18.78
C PHE A 116 8.60 -5.53 -19.78
N PHE A 117 9.83 -5.44 -20.30
CA PHE A 117 10.22 -4.41 -21.26
C PHE A 117 9.53 -4.59 -22.62
N SER A 118 9.33 -5.84 -23.07
CA SER A 118 8.51 -6.13 -24.25
C SER A 118 7.07 -5.60 -24.09
N LEU A 119 6.42 -5.86 -22.94
CA LEU A 119 5.06 -5.39 -22.69
C LEU A 119 4.95 -3.87 -22.53
N LEU A 120 5.97 -3.21 -21.95
CA LEU A 120 6.05 -1.74 -21.95
C LEU A 120 6.15 -1.18 -23.37
N SER A 121 7.01 -1.75 -24.20
CA SER A 121 7.14 -1.37 -25.61
C SER A 121 5.85 -1.63 -26.39
N MET A 122 5.22 -2.80 -26.20
CA MET A 122 3.93 -3.16 -26.81
C MET A 122 2.86 -2.11 -26.50
N PHE A 123 2.73 -1.74 -25.23
CA PHE A 123 1.80 -0.72 -24.78
C PHE A 123 2.05 0.62 -25.51
N THR A 124 3.32 1.01 -25.66
CA THR A 124 3.67 2.30 -26.26
C THR A 124 3.49 2.32 -27.78
N PHE A 125 3.74 1.20 -28.45
CA PHE A 125 3.43 1.01 -29.86
C PHE A 125 1.92 1.19 -30.13
N TRP A 126 1.06 0.47 -29.40
CA TRP A 126 -0.39 0.58 -29.61
C TRP A 126 -0.97 1.94 -29.20
N MET A 127 -0.38 2.62 -28.22
CA MET A 127 -0.72 4.01 -27.88
C MET A 127 -0.34 5.00 -28.99
N ILE A 128 0.78 4.77 -29.69
CA ILE A 128 1.16 5.55 -30.87
C ILE A 128 0.16 5.29 -32.00
N ILE A 129 -0.12 4.03 -32.34
CA ILE A 129 -1.11 3.63 -33.36
C ILE A 129 -2.48 4.30 -33.13
N LEU A 130 -2.98 4.28 -31.89
CA LEU A 130 -4.25 4.93 -31.52
C LEU A 130 -4.27 6.42 -31.86
N VAL A 131 -3.18 7.12 -31.56
CA VAL A 131 -3.07 8.59 -31.71
C VAL A 131 -2.73 9.00 -33.14
N THR A 132 -2.05 8.16 -33.91
CA THR A 132 -1.69 8.46 -35.31
C THR A 132 -2.75 8.03 -36.32
N GLY A 133 -3.75 7.20 -35.98
CA GLY A 133 -4.75 6.75 -36.95
C GLY A 133 -5.62 7.90 -37.48
N SER A 134 -5.81 7.98 -38.81
CA SER A 134 -6.64 9.00 -39.50
C SER A 134 -8.13 8.60 -39.64
N ASN A 135 -8.51 7.45 -39.07
CA ASN A 135 -9.89 6.99 -39.02
C ASN A 135 -10.24 6.33 -37.67
N TYR A 136 -11.53 6.23 -37.38
CA TYR A 136 -12.01 5.64 -36.12
C TYR A 136 -11.68 4.13 -36.01
N PHE A 137 -11.47 3.43 -37.13
CA PHE A 137 -11.08 2.03 -37.15
C PHE A 137 -9.66 1.81 -36.58
N VAL A 138 -8.66 2.54 -37.07
CA VAL A 138 -7.28 2.44 -36.55
C VAL A 138 -7.21 2.89 -35.09
N LEU A 139 -8.00 3.91 -34.71
CA LEU A 139 -8.14 4.31 -33.30
C LEU A 139 -8.68 3.12 -32.48
N PHE A 140 -9.75 2.45 -32.92
CA PHE A 140 -10.32 1.28 -32.25
C PHE A 140 -9.33 0.10 -32.14
N VAL A 141 -8.56 -0.19 -33.19
CA VAL A 141 -7.50 -1.21 -33.14
C VAL A 141 -6.48 -0.89 -32.05
N GLY A 142 -5.97 0.35 -31.98
CA GLY A 142 -5.07 0.77 -30.90
C GLY A 142 -5.72 0.69 -29.52
N TRP A 143 -6.97 1.14 -29.39
CA TRP A 143 -7.78 1.18 -28.17
C TRP A 143 -7.99 -0.19 -27.53
N GLU A 144 -8.21 -1.19 -28.39
CA GLU A 144 -8.33 -2.61 -28.07
C GLU A 144 -7.02 -3.19 -27.54
N PHE A 145 -5.92 -3.04 -28.28
CA PHE A 145 -4.61 -3.57 -27.87
C PHE A 145 -4.01 -2.84 -26.66
N ILE A 146 -4.33 -1.57 -26.42
CA ILE A 146 -4.02 -0.87 -25.16
C ILE A 146 -4.77 -1.52 -23.98
N GLY A 147 -6.00 -1.98 -24.20
CA GLY A 147 -6.74 -2.80 -23.23
C GLY A 147 -5.99 -4.10 -22.90
N VAL A 148 -5.62 -4.87 -23.93
CA VAL A 148 -4.90 -6.16 -23.79
C VAL A 148 -3.52 -5.98 -23.13
N THR A 149 -2.75 -4.96 -23.51
CA THR A 149 -1.44 -4.68 -22.89
C THR A 149 -1.57 -4.24 -21.44
N SER A 150 -2.58 -3.42 -21.10
CA SER A 150 -2.82 -3.04 -19.71
C SER A 150 -3.16 -4.24 -18.82
N TYR A 151 -3.93 -5.21 -19.33
CA TYR A 151 -4.18 -6.48 -18.66
C TYR A 151 -2.88 -7.22 -18.34
N LEU A 152 -2.04 -7.46 -19.36
CA LEU A 152 -0.79 -8.20 -19.22
C LEU A 152 0.21 -7.49 -18.27
N LEU A 153 0.20 -6.16 -18.24
CA LEU A 153 1.04 -5.36 -17.36
C LEU A 153 0.55 -5.32 -15.90
N ILE A 154 -0.77 -5.25 -15.64
CA ILE A 154 -1.33 -5.38 -14.29
C ILE A 154 -1.17 -6.82 -13.78
N SER A 155 -1.38 -7.80 -14.67
CA SER A 155 -1.25 -9.24 -14.45
C SER A 155 0.21 -9.74 -14.38
N PHE A 156 1.21 -8.85 -14.40
CA PHE A 156 2.62 -9.24 -14.57
C PHE A 156 3.09 -10.27 -13.52
N TRP A 157 2.80 -10.05 -12.24
CA TRP A 157 3.07 -11.01 -11.16
C TRP A 157 1.92 -12.02 -11.04
N VAL A 158 1.85 -12.96 -11.99
CA VAL A 158 0.80 -13.99 -12.12
C VAL A 158 0.60 -14.81 -10.83
N THR A 159 1.65 -15.01 -10.04
CA THR A 159 1.60 -15.72 -8.75
C THR A 159 0.72 -15.03 -7.70
N ARG A 160 0.43 -13.73 -7.86
CA ARG A 160 -0.39 -12.96 -6.91
C ARG A 160 -1.84 -12.88 -7.39
N LEU A 161 -2.68 -13.75 -6.83
CA LEU A 161 -4.12 -13.85 -7.12
C LEU A 161 -4.86 -12.49 -7.08
N GLN A 162 -4.46 -11.56 -6.21
CA GLN A 162 -5.06 -10.22 -6.16
C GLN A 162 -4.74 -9.35 -7.40
N ALA A 163 -3.55 -9.51 -8.00
CA ALA A 163 -3.17 -8.86 -9.25
C ALA A 163 -3.92 -9.45 -10.45
N MET A 164 -4.14 -10.78 -10.46
CA MET A 164 -5.01 -11.42 -11.45
C MET A 164 -6.45 -10.89 -11.37
N LYS A 165 -7.02 -10.77 -10.17
CA LYS A 165 -8.36 -10.22 -9.95
C LYS A 165 -8.47 -8.75 -10.38
N SER A 166 -7.47 -7.92 -10.07
CA SER A 166 -7.48 -6.51 -10.50
C SER A 166 -7.33 -6.37 -12.01
N ALA A 167 -6.44 -7.14 -12.64
CA ALA A 167 -6.28 -7.18 -14.09
C ALA A 167 -7.59 -7.59 -14.79
N LEU A 168 -8.25 -8.65 -14.33
CA LEU A 168 -9.54 -9.09 -14.86
C LEU A 168 -10.62 -8.00 -14.70
N SER A 169 -10.70 -7.35 -13.53
CA SER A 169 -11.65 -6.26 -13.31
C SER A 169 -11.43 -5.06 -14.26
N ALA A 170 -10.17 -4.78 -14.61
CA ALA A 170 -9.82 -3.72 -15.55
C ALA A 170 -10.16 -4.09 -16.99
N VAL A 171 -9.97 -5.34 -17.41
CA VAL A 171 -10.42 -5.79 -18.73
C VAL A 171 -11.94 -5.72 -18.84
N LEU A 172 -12.68 -6.36 -17.93
CA LEU A 172 -14.14 -6.44 -18.03
C LEU A 172 -14.80 -5.05 -18.05
N MET A 173 -14.32 -4.13 -17.21
CA MET A 173 -14.88 -2.77 -17.14
C MET A 173 -14.51 -1.90 -18.35
N ASN A 174 -13.34 -2.12 -18.96
CA ASN A 174 -12.99 -1.48 -20.22
C ASN A 174 -13.77 -2.10 -21.41
N ARG A 175 -13.89 -3.43 -21.46
CA ARG A 175 -14.64 -4.18 -22.49
C ARG A 175 -16.10 -3.76 -22.58
N PHE A 176 -16.71 -3.43 -21.45
CA PHE A 176 -18.04 -2.85 -21.41
C PHE A 176 -18.10 -1.53 -22.20
N GLY A 177 -17.13 -0.63 -22.02
CA GLY A 177 -17.01 0.59 -22.84
C GLY A 177 -16.62 0.32 -24.29
N ASP A 178 -15.76 -0.67 -24.54
CA ASP A 178 -15.34 -1.07 -25.89
C ASP A 178 -16.55 -1.55 -26.72
N ALA A 179 -17.55 -2.19 -26.11
CA ALA A 179 -18.81 -2.55 -26.78
C ALA A 179 -19.64 -1.33 -27.22
N PHE A 180 -19.67 -0.25 -26.43
CA PHE A 180 -20.28 1.02 -26.85
C PHE A 180 -19.45 1.73 -27.92
N PHE A 181 -18.12 1.57 -27.94
CA PHE A 181 -17.30 2.04 -29.05
C PHE A 181 -17.70 1.35 -30.36
N VAL A 182 -17.87 0.03 -30.35
CA VAL A 182 -18.32 -0.74 -31.53
C VAL A 182 -19.71 -0.30 -31.98
N LEU A 183 -20.64 -0.08 -31.05
CA LEU A 183 -21.96 0.50 -31.40
C LEU A 183 -21.81 1.86 -32.09
N GLY A 184 -20.96 2.74 -31.55
CA GLY A 184 -20.63 4.03 -32.17
C GLY A 184 -20.08 3.87 -33.59
N LEU A 185 -19.13 2.96 -33.80
CA LEU A 185 -18.58 2.64 -35.13
C LEU A 185 -19.65 2.17 -36.11
N CYS A 186 -20.54 1.27 -35.69
CA CYS A 186 -21.62 0.77 -36.56
C CYS A 186 -22.58 1.89 -36.97
N VAL A 187 -22.95 2.79 -36.05
CA VAL A 187 -23.82 3.93 -36.37
C VAL A 187 -23.10 4.96 -37.24
N ILE A 188 -21.80 5.22 -37.02
CA ILE A 188 -21.00 6.09 -37.90
C ILE A 188 -20.95 5.49 -39.32
N ALA A 189 -20.60 4.21 -39.46
CA ALA A 189 -20.54 3.53 -40.75
C ALA A 189 -21.88 3.56 -41.49
N TYR A 190 -23.00 3.37 -40.78
CA TYR A 190 -24.34 3.43 -41.36
C TYR A 190 -24.76 4.85 -41.80
N VAL A 191 -24.44 5.89 -41.01
CA VAL A 191 -24.89 7.26 -41.27
C VAL A 191 -23.99 8.01 -42.25
N PHE A 192 -22.67 7.80 -42.18
CA PHE A 192 -21.69 8.52 -42.99
C PHE A 192 -21.18 7.70 -44.19
N GLY A 193 -21.39 6.39 -44.22
CA GLY A 193 -20.82 5.48 -45.21
C GLY A 193 -19.30 5.24 -45.07
N THR A 194 -18.63 5.89 -44.12
CA THR A 194 -17.17 5.86 -43.97
C THR A 194 -16.75 6.12 -42.54
N LEU A 195 -15.54 5.67 -42.18
CA LEU A 195 -14.93 5.85 -40.85
C LEU A 195 -13.81 6.90 -40.81
N ASN A 196 -13.51 7.54 -41.94
CA ASN A 196 -12.43 8.53 -42.09
C ASN A 196 -12.82 9.89 -41.49
N TYR A 197 -11.88 10.56 -40.82
CA TYR A 197 -12.20 11.81 -40.10
C TYR A 197 -12.57 12.97 -41.02
N SER A 198 -11.89 13.11 -42.15
CA SER A 198 -12.05 14.23 -43.09
C SER A 198 -13.50 14.34 -43.60
N THR A 199 -14.07 13.23 -44.05
CA THR A 199 -15.45 13.12 -44.55
C THR A 199 -16.48 13.30 -43.43
N ILE A 200 -16.27 12.65 -42.28
CA ILE A 200 -17.17 12.75 -41.12
C ILE A 200 -17.26 14.20 -40.62
N PHE A 201 -16.13 14.88 -40.43
CA PHE A 201 -16.13 16.26 -39.94
C PHE A 201 -16.64 17.26 -40.97
N ALA A 202 -16.46 16.99 -42.27
CA ALA A 202 -17.01 17.82 -43.33
C ALA A 202 -18.55 17.67 -43.49
N THR A 203 -19.14 16.56 -43.04
CA THR A 203 -20.59 16.28 -43.22
C THR A 203 -21.40 16.31 -41.94
N ALA A 204 -20.76 16.31 -40.76
CA ALA A 204 -21.42 16.27 -39.45
C ALA A 204 -22.50 17.35 -39.25
N TYR A 205 -22.35 18.53 -39.85
CA TYR A 205 -23.31 19.64 -39.70
C TYR A 205 -24.63 19.45 -40.48
N LEU A 206 -24.70 18.47 -41.40
CA LEU A 206 -25.87 18.19 -42.25
C LEU A 206 -26.78 17.09 -41.68
N ILE A 207 -26.33 16.37 -40.66
CA ILE A 207 -26.97 15.13 -40.19
C ILE A 207 -27.93 15.43 -39.03
N ASN A 208 -29.01 14.64 -38.93
CA ASN A 208 -29.97 14.75 -37.82
C ASN A 208 -29.26 14.65 -36.46
N THR A 209 -29.51 15.64 -35.60
CA THR A 209 -28.97 15.73 -34.25
C THR A 209 -29.19 14.47 -33.42
N ASP A 210 -30.30 13.76 -33.58
CA ASP A 210 -30.59 12.57 -32.77
C ASP A 210 -29.61 11.42 -33.04
N LEU A 211 -29.20 11.25 -34.30
CA LEU A 211 -28.20 10.26 -34.71
C LEU A 211 -26.81 10.66 -34.22
N LEU A 212 -26.46 11.96 -34.30
CA LEU A 212 -25.21 12.48 -33.75
C LEU A 212 -25.14 12.31 -32.23
N VAL A 213 -26.26 12.53 -31.52
CA VAL A 213 -26.37 12.30 -30.07
C VAL A 213 -26.18 10.83 -29.73
N LEU A 214 -26.76 9.90 -30.48
CA LEU A 214 -26.53 8.46 -30.29
C LEU A 214 -25.06 8.07 -30.48
N ILE A 215 -24.43 8.52 -31.57
CA ILE A 215 -23.01 8.30 -31.85
C ILE A 215 -22.16 8.86 -30.70
N MET A 216 -22.38 10.12 -30.32
CA MET A 216 -21.55 10.79 -29.33
C MET A 216 -21.75 10.26 -27.92
N LEU A 217 -22.96 9.81 -27.57
CA LEU A 217 -23.24 9.15 -26.29
C LEU A 217 -22.54 7.78 -26.22
N ALA A 218 -22.54 7.00 -27.31
CA ALA A 218 -21.84 5.72 -27.38
C ALA A 218 -20.31 5.89 -27.27
N LEU A 219 -19.72 6.82 -28.04
CA LEU A 219 -18.30 7.19 -27.93
C LEU A 219 -17.96 7.76 -26.54
N PHE A 220 -18.88 8.50 -25.92
CA PHE A 220 -18.69 9.01 -24.57
C PHE A 220 -18.69 7.89 -23.51
N ILE A 221 -19.55 6.88 -23.59
CA ILE A 221 -19.51 5.72 -22.66
C ILE A 221 -18.19 4.96 -22.81
N ALA A 222 -17.68 4.81 -24.03
CA ALA A 222 -16.35 4.24 -24.27
C ALA A 222 -15.25 5.09 -23.61
N ALA A 223 -15.26 6.41 -23.84
CA ALA A 223 -14.36 7.35 -23.19
C ALA A 223 -14.45 7.28 -21.66
N MET A 224 -15.66 7.21 -21.10
CA MET A 224 -15.97 7.12 -19.67
C MET A 224 -15.35 5.87 -19.02
N ALA A 225 -15.34 4.74 -19.72
CA ALA A 225 -14.70 3.50 -19.28
C ALA A 225 -13.17 3.64 -19.16
N LYS A 226 -12.47 3.92 -20.28
CA LYS A 226 -10.98 4.05 -20.29
C LYS A 226 -10.51 5.23 -19.43
N SER A 227 -11.29 6.31 -19.33
CA SER A 227 -10.90 7.47 -18.51
C SER A 227 -11.27 7.33 -17.01
N ALA A 228 -11.82 6.18 -16.59
CA ALA A 228 -12.19 5.88 -15.20
C ALA A 228 -13.13 6.94 -14.58
N GLN A 229 -14.15 7.35 -15.33
CA GLN A 229 -15.18 8.27 -14.84
C GLN A 229 -16.18 7.57 -13.90
N PHE A 230 -17.00 8.35 -13.21
CA PHE A 230 -17.85 7.90 -12.09
C PHE A 230 -18.86 6.86 -12.58
N GLY A 231 -19.06 5.79 -11.82
CA GLY A 231 -19.72 4.57 -12.31
C GLY A 231 -18.73 3.54 -12.87
N LEU A 232 -17.82 3.95 -13.77
CA LEU A 232 -16.81 3.06 -14.40
C LEU A 232 -15.39 3.19 -13.83
N HIS A 233 -15.23 3.87 -12.69
CA HIS A 233 -13.95 4.22 -12.09
C HIS A 233 -13.22 3.11 -11.29
N ASN A 234 -13.91 2.03 -10.91
CA ASN A 234 -13.44 1.09 -9.89
C ASN A 234 -12.08 0.47 -10.26
N TRP A 235 -11.90 0.10 -11.54
CA TRP A 235 -10.71 -0.58 -12.05
C TRP A 235 -9.42 0.23 -11.82
N LEU A 236 -9.48 1.57 -11.89
CA LEU A 236 -8.31 2.45 -11.78
C LEU A 236 -7.62 2.31 -10.42
N THR A 237 -8.42 2.16 -9.35
CA THR A 237 -7.90 1.99 -7.99
C THR A 237 -7.32 0.59 -7.74
N LEU A 238 -7.84 -0.43 -8.45
CA LEU A 238 -7.40 -1.82 -8.36
C LEU A 238 -6.14 -2.10 -9.20
N ALA A 239 -5.97 -1.41 -10.34
CA ALA A 239 -4.80 -1.51 -11.21
C ALA A 239 -3.47 -1.15 -10.51
N MET A 240 -3.52 -0.44 -9.37
CA MET A 240 -2.37 -0.11 -8.53
C MET A 240 -1.66 -1.32 -7.90
N GLU A 241 -2.19 -2.53 -8.05
CA GLU A 241 -1.50 -3.78 -7.71
C GLU A 241 -0.33 -4.11 -8.67
N GLY A 242 -0.30 -3.51 -9.86
CA GLY A 242 0.81 -3.64 -10.79
C GLY A 242 2.13 -3.00 -10.28
N PRO A 243 3.26 -3.33 -10.93
CA PRO A 243 4.57 -2.74 -10.63
C PRO A 243 4.57 -1.22 -10.87
N THR A 244 5.39 -0.48 -10.13
CA THR A 244 5.29 1.00 -10.13
C THR A 244 5.56 1.68 -11.49
N PRO A 245 6.49 1.20 -12.37
CA PRO A 245 6.67 1.79 -13.70
C PRO A 245 5.41 1.71 -14.57
N VAL A 246 4.65 0.61 -14.48
CA VAL A 246 3.35 0.44 -15.15
C VAL A 246 2.36 1.47 -14.64
N SER A 247 2.27 1.64 -13.31
CA SER A 247 1.35 2.62 -12.73
C SER A 247 1.67 4.06 -13.15
N SER A 248 2.94 4.42 -13.33
CA SER A 248 3.31 5.74 -13.88
C SER A 248 2.90 5.90 -15.34
N LEU A 249 3.06 4.88 -16.18
CA LEU A 249 2.69 4.93 -17.60
C LEU A 249 1.17 5.03 -17.77
N LEU A 250 0.43 4.04 -17.23
CA LEU A 250 -1.01 3.89 -17.43
C LEU A 250 -1.83 5.09 -16.91
N HIS A 251 -1.59 5.50 -15.66
CA HIS A 251 -2.53 6.38 -14.94
C HIS A 251 -2.36 7.86 -15.24
N ALA A 252 -1.31 8.24 -15.95
CA ALA A 252 -0.93 9.64 -16.03
C ALA A 252 -0.51 10.09 -17.44
N ALA A 253 -0.04 9.20 -18.33
CA ALA A 253 0.31 9.55 -19.70
C ALA A 253 -0.71 9.09 -20.76
N THR A 254 -1.20 7.85 -20.65
CA THR A 254 -1.59 7.08 -21.85
C THR A 254 -2.99 6.45 -21.81
N LEU A 255 -3.25 5.44 -20.97
CA LEU A 255 -4.50 4.68 -21.06
C LEU A 255 -5.71 5.54 -20.71
N VAL A 256 -5.59 6.36 -19.67
CA VAL A 256 -6.69 7.21 -19.19
C VAL A 256 -6.86 8.47 -20.06
N THR A 257 -5.81 8.88 -20.78
CA THR A 257 -5.85 10.02 -21.71
C THR A 257 -6.42 9.63 -23.07
N ALA A 258 -6.35 8.36 -23.48
CA ALA A 258 -6.98 7.84 -24.71
C ALA A 258 -8.48 8.18 -24.80
N GLY A 259 -9.23 8.06 -23.70
CA GLY A 259 -10.64 8.47 -23.66
C GLY A 259 -10.88 9.96 -23.87
N ILE A 260 -9.96 10.81 -23.38
CA ILE A 260 -10.03 12.27 -23.61
C ILE A 260 -9.62 12.60 -25.05
N TYR A 261 -8.61 11.92 -25.58
CA TYR A 261 -8.19 12.06 -26.97
C TYR A 261 -9.31 11.70 -27.95
N LEU A 262 -10.09 10.63 -27.68
CA LEU A 262 -11.27 10.29 -28.47
C LEU A 262 -12.26 11.47 -28.52
N LEU A 263 -12.64 12.01 -27.36
CA LEU A 263 -13.56 13.15 -27.27
C LEU A 263 -13.04 14.39 -27.99
N LEU A 264 -11.73 14.67 -27.90
CA LEU A 264 -11.07 15.78 -28.59
C LEU A 264 -10.98 15.58 -30.10
N ARG A 265 -10.75 14.35 -30.59
CA ARG A 265 -10.78 14.05 -32.02
C ARG A 265 -12.20 14.18 -32.57
N SER A 266 -13.21 13.72 -31.81
CA SER A 266 -14.63 13.90 -32.14
C SER A 266 -15.21 15.29 -31.79
N ALA A 267 -14.37 16.29 -31.47
CA ALA A 267 -14.85 17.60 -31.00
C ALA A 267 -15.77 18.32 -32.00
N ASN A 268 -15.53 18.11 -33.31
CA ASN A 268 -16.36 18.67 -34.38
C ASN A 268 -17.77 18.04 -34.44
N ILE A 269 -17.93 16.80 -33.96
CA ILE A 269 -19.24 16.15 -33.83
C ILE A 269 -19.91 16.62 -32.53
N LEU A 270 -19.13 16.76 -31.45
CA LEU A 270 -19.61 17.22 -30.15
C LEU A 270 -20.27 18.60 -30.18
N GLU A 271 -19.76 19.54 -30.97
CA GLU A 271 -20.29 20.91 -31.07
C GLU A 271 -21.77 20.94 -31.52
N TYR A 272 -22.21 19.96 -32.30
CA TYR A 272 -23.62 19.80 -32.73
C TYR A 272 -24.49 19.00 -31.74
N THR A 273 -23.94 18.53 -30.61
CA THR A 273 -24.64 17.66 -29.63
C THR A 273 -24.66 18.28 -28.22
N PRO A 274 -25.43 19.37 -28.00
CA PRO A 274 -25.45 20.09 -26.72
C PRO A 274 -25.91 19.22 -25.53
N THR A 275 -26.76 18.23 -25.78
CA THR A 275 -27.21 17.24 -24.78
C THR A 275 -26.05 16.39 -24.26
N VAL A 276 -25.17 15.90 -25.14
CA VAL A 276 -24.00 15.09 -24.75
C VAL A 276 -22.95 15.97 -24.05
N LEU A 277 -22.72 17.19 -24.52
CA LEU A 277 -21.87 18.16 -23.82
C LEU A 277 -22.33 18.42 -22.37
N PHE A 278 -23.63 18.54 -22.14
CA PHE A 278 -24.21 18.69 -20.79
C PHE A 278 -24.00 17.44 -19.93
N ILE A 279 -24.15 16.24 -20.48
CA ILE A 279 -23.87 14.97 -19.79
C ILE A 279 -22.39 14.85 -19.40
N ILE A 280 -21.47 15.19 -20.31
CA ILE A 280 -20.02 15.22 -20.03
C ILE A 280 -19.70 16.22 -18.91
N LEU A 281 -20.37 17.38 -18.88
CA LEU A 281 -20.20 18.41 -17.83
C LEU A 281 -20.52 17.83 -16.44
N TRP A 282 -21.72 17.26 -16.29
CA TRP A 282 -22.18 16.75 -14.98
C TRP A 282 -21.37 15.55 -14.49
N ILE A 283 -21.04 14.60 -15.37
CA ILE A 283 -20.21 13.46 -15.00
C ILE A 283 -18.78 13.93 -14.67
N GLY A 284 -18.24 14.91 -15.40
CA GLY A 284 -16.98 15.59 -15.08
C GLY A 284 -17.00 16.28 -13.71
N ALA A 285 -18.06 17.01 -13.37
CA ALA A 285 -18.22 17.64 -12.06
C ALA A 285 -18.25 16.60 -10.93
N LEU A 286 -19.12 15.60 -11.06
CA LEU A 286 -19.30 14.54 -10.07
C LEU A 286 -17.99 13.76 -9.84
N THR A 287 -17.28 13.40 -10.91
CA THR A 287 -15.98 12.71 -10.83
C THR A 287 -14.88 13.52 -10.14
N THR A 288 -14.74 14.82 -10.43
CA THR A 288 -13.71 15.65 -9.76
C THR A 288 -13.89 15.65 -8.24
N LEU A 289 -15.15 15.80 -7.80
CA LEU A 289 -15.56 15.91 -6.41
C LEU A 289 -15.46 14.56 -5.68
N SER A 290 -16.04 13.50 -6.24
CA SER A 290 -16.03 12.17 -5.63
C SER A 290 -14.61 11.63 -5.46
N ALA A 291 -13.76 11.78 -6.49
CA ALA A 291 -12.37 11.36 -6.43
C ALA A 291 -11.58 12.15 -5.37
N GLY A 292 -11.85 13.45 -5.20
CA GLY A 292 -11.26 14.30 -4.16
C GLY A 292 -11.62 13.84 -2.75
N LEU A 293 -12.91 13.60 -2.48
CA LEU A 293 -13.37 13.12 -1.16
C LEU A 293 -12.77 11.74 -0.80
N ILE A 294 -12.78 10.80 -1.74
CA ILE A 294 -12.21 9.46 -1.51
C ILE A 294 -10.67 9.53 -1.31
N ALA A 295 -9.99 10.47 -1.97
CA ALA A 295 -8.54 10.66 -1.82
C ALA A 295 -8.15 11.12 -0.41
N ILE A 296 -8.91 12.05 0.18
CA ILE A 296 -8.66 12.56 1.55
C ILE A 296 -8.81 11.43 2.59
N CYS A 297 -9.76 10.52 2.40
CA CYS A 297 -10.02 9.38 3.29
C CYS A 297 -9.14 8.14 2.99
N SER A 298 -8.24 8.19 2.00
CA SER A 298 -7.42 7.05 1.59
C SER A 298 -6.07 6.99 2.31
N ASN A 299 -5.71 5.84 2.87
CA ASN A 299 -4.44 5.65 3.61
C ASN A 299 -3.26 5.19 2.73
N ASP A 300 -3.52 4.71 1.51
CA ASP A 300 -2.51 4.13 0.62
C ASP A 300 -2.03 5.14 -0.42
N LEU A 301 -0.73 5.47 -0.40
CA LEU A 301 -0.13 6.47 -1.31
C LEU A 301 -0.40 6.20 -2.80
N LYS A 302 -0.33 4.94 -3.25
CA LYS A 302 -0.66 4.56 -4.63
C LYS A 302 -2.12 4.91 -4.99
N ARG A 303 -3.06 4.65 -4.08
CA ARG A 303 -4.50 4.91 -4.26
C ARG A 303 -4.80 6.41 -4.27
N ILE A 304 -4.19 7.18 -3.38
CA ILE A 304 -4.28 8.66 -3.39
C ILE A 304 -3.82 9.20 -4.75
N ILE A 305 -2.70 8.67 -5.29
CA ILE A 305 -2.21 9.08 -6.61
C ILE A 305 -3.21 8.71 -7.72
N ALA A 306 -3.82 7.51 -7.71
CA ALA A 306 -4.85 7.10 -8.67
C ALA A 306 -6.09 8.03 -8.64
N LEU A 307 -6.54 8.40 -7.45
CA LEU A 307 -7.69 9.28 -7.27
C LEU A 307 -7.35 10.74 -7.65
N SER A 308 -6.11 11.18 -7.42
CA SER A 308 -5.63 12.47 -7.91
C SER A 308 -5.64 12.55 -9.43
N THR A 309 -5.28 11.47 -10.13
CA THR A 309 -5.31 11.44 -11.60
C THR A 309 -6.76 11.40 -12.11
N MET A 310 -7.64 10.57 -11.52
CA MET A 310 -9.09 10.59 -11.80
C MET A 310 -9.68 12.00 -11.70
N SER A 311 -9.42 12.72 -10.61
CA SER A 311 -9.89 14.11 -10.43
C SER A 311 -9.26 15.09 -11.43
N GLN A 312 -8.00 14.90 -11.83
CA GLN A 312 -7.37 15.72 -12.86
C GLN A 312 -7.95 15.50 -14.26
N LEU A 313 -8.32 14.26 -14.60
CA LEU A 313 -8.80 13.86 -15.91
C LEU A 313 -10.27 14.29 -16.10
N ALA A 314 -11.08 14.10 -15.07
CA ALA A 314 -12.41 14.70 -14.94
C ALA A 314 -12.43 16.22 -15.18
N ARG A 315 -11.45 16.95 -14.64
CA ARG A 315 -11.32 18.40 -14.84
C ARG A 315 -11.00 18.77 -16.29
N LYS A 316 -10.26 17.93 -17.04
CA LYS A 316 -9.99 18.18 -18.45
C LYS A 316 -11.27 18.10 -19.28
N ASN A 317 -12.16 17.15 -18.99
CA ASN A 317 -13.48 17.05 -19.63
C ASN A 317 -14.32 18.31 -19.37
N LEU A 318 -14.34 18.83 -18.14
CA LEU A 318 -14.99 20.11 -17.81
C LEU A 318 -14.42 21.29 -18.59
N ILE A 319 -13.09 21.37 -18.72
CA ILE A 319 -12.41 22.47 -19.43
C ILE A 319 -12.69 22.42 -20.94
N MET A 320 -12.76 21.22 -21.53
CA MET A 320 -13.10 21.00 -22.95
C MET A 320 -14.46 21.62 -23.33
N ILE A 321 -15.41 21.66 -22.40
CA ILE A 321 -16.77 22.20 -22.64
C ILE A 321 -16.80 23.73 -22.51
N LEU A 322 -15.96 24.31 -21.66
CA LEU A 322 -16.04 25.74 -21.31
C LEU A 322 -15.41 26.70 -22.34
N ARG A 323 -14.75 26.20 -23.40
CA ARG A 323 -14.12 27.03 -24.45
C ARG A 323 -14.10 26.35 -25.82
N LYS A 324 -14.22 27.16 -26.88
CA LYS A 324 -13.95 26.74 -28.27
C LYS A 324 -12.58 26.06 -28.39
N GLN A 325 -12.55 25.06 -29.27
CA GLN A 325 -11.53 24.01 -29.39
C GLN A 325 -10.07 24.51 -29.45
N SER A 326 -9.82 25.69 -30.03
CA SER A 326 -8.48 26.24 -30.31
C SER A 326 -7.57 26.42 -29.10
N ILE A 327 -8.13 26.52 -27.88
CA ILE A 327 -7.35 26.69 -26.64
C ILE A 327 -7.08 25.34 -25.93
N CYS A 328 -7.74 24.24 -26.35
CA CYS A 328 -7.55 22.94 -25.71
C CYS A 328 -6.10 22.45 -25.81
N VAL A 329 -5.38 22.77 -26.89
CA VAL A 329 -3.99 22.34 -27.11
C VAL A 329 -3.05 22.85 -26.01
N GLU A 330 -3.09 24.15 -25.66
CA GLU A 330 -2.29 24.70 -24.54
C GLU A 330 -2.65 24.10 -23.16
N PHE A 331 -3.91 23.69 -22.97
CA PHE A 331 -4.42 23.12 -21.70
C PHE A 331 -4.30 21.59 -21.61
N ILE A 332 -3.97 20.92 -22.72
CA ILE A 332 -3.45 19.55 -22.75
C ILE A 332 -1.95 19.60 -22.48
N ILE A 333 -1.22 20.46 -23.20
CA ILE A 333 0.23 20.69 -23.05
C ILE A 333 0.61 21.03 -21.61
N SER A 334 0.04 22.10 -21.02
CA SER A 334 0.54 22.61 -19.73
C SER A 334 0.45 21.58 -18.59
N PRO A 335 -0.66 20.86 -18.35
CA PRO A 335 -0.72 19.85 -17.30
C PRO A 335 -0.12 18.51 -17.73
N ILE A 336 -0.08 18.13 -19.01
CA ILE A 336 0.56 16.85 -19.37
C ILE A 336 2.10 16.97 -19.29
N ILE A 337 2.65 18.16 -19.51
CA ILE A 337 4.09 18.44 -19.34
C ILE A 337 4.43 18.77 -17.88
N ASN A 338 3.70 19.67 -17.20
CA ASN A 338 4.00 20.06 -15.80
C ASN A 338 3.49 19.06 -14.74
N ASN A 339 2.31 18.47 -14.97
CA ASN A 339 1.75 17.41 -14.12
C ASN A 339 2.27 16.01 -14.57
N SER A 340 3.24 15.98 -15.50
CA SER A 340 4.15 14.84 -15.61
C SER A 340 4.85 14.65 -14.24
N GLN A 341 4.65 13.55 -13.56
CA GLN A 341 5.23 12.25 -13.91
C GLN A 341 6.75 12.25 -13.94
N VAL A 342 7.45 13.30 -14.39
CA VAL A 342 8.88 13.44 -14.08
C VAL A 342 9.06 13.52 -12.56
N THR A 343 8.18 14.21 -11.83
CA THR A 343 8.23 14.27 -10.36
C THR A 343 7.78 12.97 -9.66
N LYS A 344 6.72 12.31 -10.15
CA LYS A 344 6.26 11.01 -9.62
C LYS A 344 7.25 9.89 -9.96
N ALA A 345 7.89 9.92 -11.14
CA ALA A 345 8.97 9.04 -11.53
C ALA A 345 10.24 9.34 -10.72
N LEU A 346 10.62 10.61 -10.48
CA LEU A 346 11.75 10.95 -9.59
C LEU A 346 11.51 10.46 -8.15
N TYR A 347 10.29 10.58 -7.64
CA TYR A 347 9.88 9.99 -6.36
C TYR A 347 10.08 8.46 -6.36
N TYR A 348 9.77 7.80 -7.48
CA TYR A 348 9.94 6.35 -7.66
C TYR A 348 11.41 5.92 -7.92
N ILE A 349 12.20 6.72 -8.65
CA ILE A 349 13.66 6.59 -8.88
C ILE A 349 14.39 6.60 -7.52
N TYR A 350 14.06 7.54 -6.65
CA TYR A 350 14.65 7.61 -5.31
C TYR A 350 14.06 6.62 -4.30
N LYS A 351 12.84 6.12 -4.50
CA LYS A 351 12.25 5.05 -3.67
C LYS A 351 13.03 3.74 -3.82
N TYR A 352 13.49 3.43 -5.03
CA TYR A 352 14.23 2.19 -5.32
C TYR A 352 15.59 2.13 -4.60
N LYS A 353 16.37 3.21 -4.62
CA LYS A 353 17.75 3.22 -4.09
C LYS A 353 17.87 3.01 -2.57
N TYR A 354 16.77 3.11 -1.80
CA TYR A 354 16.84 3.21 -0.33
C TYR A 354 15.62 2.69 0.47
N ASN A 355 14.95 1.60 0.06
CA ASN A 355 13.99 0.94 0.96
C ASN A 355 13.74 -0.57 0.68
N ASN A 356 14.26 -1.45 1.54
CA ASN A 356 14.05 -2.91 1.49
C ASN A 356 12.76 -3.41 2.18
N ASN A 357 11.80 -2.54 2.52
CA ASN A 357 10.58 -2.91 3.26
C ASN A 357 9.30 -2.39 2.62
N ASN A 358 8.37 -3.31 2.34
CA ASN A 358 7.12 -3.14 1.58
C ASN A 358 5.95 -2.51 2.37
N ASN A 359 6.21 -1.57 3.28
CA ASN A 359 5.14 -0.91 4.04
C ASN A 359 4.67 0.38 3.34
N TYR A 360 3.43 0.38 2.85
CA TYR A 360 2.83 1.47 2.06
C TYR A 360 2.04 2.50 2.90
N PHE A 361 1.95 2.33 4.23
CA PHE A 361 1.07 3.10 5.10
C PHE A 361 1.58 4.50 5.45
N PHE A 362 0.73 5.50 5.23
CA PHE A 362 1.01 6.93 5.46
C PHE A 362 1.50 7.26 6.89
N ASN A 363 0.93 6.63 7.93
CA ASN A 363 1.25 6.95 9.33
C ASN A 363 2.70 6.67 9.76
N SER A 364 3.45 5.85 9.02
CA SER A 364 4.89 5.64 9.28
C SER A 364 5.83 6.69 8.65
N TYR A 365 5.32 7.63 7.84
CA TYR A 365 6.17 8.53 7.03
C TYR A 365 6.68 9.79 7.75
N PHE A 366 6.15 10.16 8.93
CA PHE A 366 6.53 11.42 9.60
C PHE A 366 8.05 11.51 9.91
N ALA A 367 8.71 10.37 10.12
CA ALA A 367 10.16 10.29 10.36
C ALA A 367 11.04 10.58 9.12
N LEU A 368 10.52 10.47 7.90
CA LEU A 368 11.31 10.62 6.67
C LEU A 368 11.68 12.09 6.35
N ARG A 369 10.98 13.07 6.94
CA ARG A 369 11.27 14.51 6.78
C ARG A 369 12.69 14.89 7.21
N LEU A 370 13.27 14.17 8.18
CA LEU A 370 14.59 14.47 8.74
C LEU A 370 15.75 13.72 8.04
N LEU A 371 15.47 12.72 7.22
CA LEU A 371 16.49 11.83 6.66
C LEU A 371 16.78 12.06 5.16
N LYS A 372 15.87 12.68 4.40
CA LYS A 372 15.94 12.70 2.93
C LYS A 372 15.42 14.02 2.33
N GLU A 373 16.22 15.09 2.38
CA GLU A 373 15.82 16.44 1.90
C GLU A 373 15.45 16.49 0.41
N GLU A 374 16.26 15.90 -0.47
CA GLU A 374 16.05 15.92 -1.94
C GLU A 374 14.69 15.34 -2.34
N LEU A 375 14.32 14.21 -1.74
CA LEU A 375 13.03 13.54 -1.93
C LEU A 375 11.84 14.43 -1.52
N TRP A 376 12.00 15.21 -0.44
CA TRP A 376 10.96 16.11 0.05
C TRP A 376 10.82 17.35 -0.86
N LYS A 377 11.95 17.88 -1.38
CA LYS A 377 11.95 18.97 -2.38
C LYS A 377 11.19 18.58 -3.65
N VAL A 378 11.51 17.44 -4.26
CA VAL A 378 10.83 16.98 -5.49
C VAL A 378 9.33 16.77 -5.28
N ASN A 379 8.95 16.16 -4.14
CA ASN A 379 7.54 15.96 -3.80
C ASN A 379 6.81 17.30 -3.62
N ILE A 380 7.40 18.25 -2.88
CA ILE A 380 6.83 19.60 -2.72
C ILE A 380 6.71 20.34 -4.05
N ILE A 381 7.73 20.31 -4.90
CA ILE A 381 7.68 20.94 -6.23
C ILE A 381 6.53 20.33 -7.03
N SER A 382 6.32 19.02 -7.00
CA SER A 382 5.19 18.37 -7.69
C SER A 382 3.82 18.80 -7.18
N GLN A 383 3.67 18.92 -5.85
CA GLN A 383 2.42 19.33 -5.22
C GLN A 383 2.14 20.82 -5.46
N LEU A 384 3.18 21.67 -5.37
CA LEU A 384 3.09 23.10 -5.65
C LEU A 384 2.81 23.38 -7.14
N VAL A 385 3.34 22.58 -8.06
CA VAL A 385 2.96 22.68 -9.47
C VAL A 385 1.47 22.39 -9.64
N GLY A 386 0.97 21.28 -9.08
CA GLY A 386 -0.44 20.91 -9.15
C GLY A 386 -1.39 21.93 -8.51
N THR A 387 -1.02 22.55 -7.38
CA THR A 387 -1.82 23.62 -6.75
C THR A 387 -1.65 24.97 -7.43
N SER A 388 -0.47 25.30 -7.96
CA SER A 388 -0.26 26.56 -8.71
C SER A 388 -0.99 26.57 -10.05
N GLU A 389 -1.23 25.42 -10.68
CA GLU A 389 -2.14 25.31 -11.84
C GLU A 389 -3.60 25.56 -11.43
N ALA A 390 -4.05 25.04 -10.29
CA ALA A 390 -5.40 25.34 -9.76
C ALA A 390 -5.56 26.82 -9.39
N ILE A 391 -4.52 27.44 -8.80
CA ILE A 391 -4.49 28.88 -8.49
C ILE A 391 -4.42 29.72 -9.78
N ARG A 392 -3.63 29.32 -10.79
CA ARG A 392 -3.61 29.95 -12.13
C ARG A 392 -4.96 29.86 -12.84
N LEU A 393 -5.66 28.75 -12.70
CA LEU A 393 -7.03 28.58 -13.24
C LEU A 393 -8.01 29.50 -12.52
N LEU A 394 -8.03 29.50 -11.19
CA LEU A 394 -8.84 30.43 -10.40
C LEU A 394 -8.52 31.89 -10.76
N SER A 395 -7.25 32.27 -10.87
CA SER A 395 -6.87 33.63 -11.27
C SER A 395 -7.25 33.96 -12.71
N ASN A 396 -7.15 33.02 -13.67
CA ASN A 396 -7.54 33.24 -15.07
C ASN A 396 -9.06 33.30 -15.27
N ILE A 397 -9.83 32.64 -14.41
CA ILE A 397 -11.29 32.80 -14.33
C ILE A 397 -11.60 34.21 -13.77
N TYR A 398 -10.92 34.62 -12.69
CA TYR A 398 -11.10 35.93 -12.08
C TYR A 398 -10.67 37.11 -12.99
N THR A 399 -9.59 36.97 -13.77
CA THR A 399 -9.11 38.05 -14.68
C THR A 399 -9.90 38.17 -15.97
N ASN A 400 -10.64 37.13 -16.40
CA ASN A 400 -11.57 37.27 -17.53
C ASN A 400 -12.82 38.09 -17.18
N ILE A 401 -13.22 38.13 -15.91
CA ILE A 401 -14.31 39.01 -15.44
C ILE A 401 -13.87 40.48 -15.48
N ASN A 402 -12.59 40.77 -15.22
CA ASN A 402 -12.02 42.12 -15.24
C ASN A 402 -10.92 42.29 -16.31
N LYS A 403 -11.31 42.34 -17.60
CA LYS A 403 -10.38 42.67 -18.69
C LYS A 403 -10.19 44.18 -18.87
N ARG A 404 -9.12 44.73 -18.27
CA ARG A 404 -8.17 45.69 -18.89
C ARG A 404 -6.98 45.92 -17.95
N TYR A 405 -5.77 45.93 -18.52
CA TYR A 405 -4.44 46.09 -17.86
C TYR A 405 -3.89 44.89 -17.05
N ILE A 406 -2.55 44.93 -16.87
CA ILE A 406 -1.68 44.01 -16.08
C ILE A 406 -1.25 42.71 -16.80
N SER A 407 -0.48 42.83 -17.89
CA SER A 407 0.22 41.70 -18.54
C SER A 407 1.67 41.44 -18.05
N ILE A 408 2.33 42.41 -17.38
CA ILE A 408 3.78 42.34 -17.09
C ILE A 408 4.10 42.27 -15.58
N LYS A 409 3.32 42.92 -14.70
CA LYS A 409 3.63 43.03 -13.25
C LYS A 409 3.63 41.68 -12.51
N HIS A 410 2.82 40.70 -12.94
CA HIS A 410 2.71 39.39 -12.26
C HIS A 410 3.94 38.49 -12.42
N PHE A 411 4.70 38.62 -13.52
CA PHE A 411 5.93 37.85 -13.72
C PHE A 411 7.03 38.28 -12.73
N ILE A 412 7.09 39.58 -12.43
CA ILE A 412 8.02 40.19 -11.46
C ILE A 412 7.66 39.77 -10.04
N ILE A 413 6.36 39.78 -9.66
CA ILE A 413 5.89 39.40 -8.32
C ILE A 413 6.22 37.93 -8.01
N ASN A 414 6.05 37.00 -8.96
CA ASN A 414 6.42 35.60 -8.75
C ASN A 414 7.94 35.40 -8.63
N ARG A 415 8.76 36.14 -9.39
CA ARG A 415 10.23 36.13 -9.23
C ARG A 415 10.64 36.68 -7.86
N LEU A 416 9.99 37.74 -7.38
CA LEU A 416 10.19 38.30 -6.04
C LEU A 416 9.77 37.35 -4.92
N LEU A 417 8.67 36.60 -5.07
CA LEU A 417 8.28 35.55 -4.11
C LEU A 417 9.29 34.41 -4.07
N PHE A 418 9.79 33.95 -5.22
CA PHE A 418 10.84 32.93 -5.30
C PHE A 418 12.16 33.40 -4.65
N ILE A 419 12.55 34.64 -4.92
CA ILE A 419 13.72 35.29 -4.29
C ILE A 419 13.50 35.42 -2.77
N ASN A 420 12.35 35.90 -2.32
CA ASN A 420 12.04 36.05 -0.89
C ASN A 420 12.02 34.71 -0.15
N ILE A 421 11.54 33.62 -0.75
CA ILE A 421 11.61 32.27 -0.16
C ILE A 421 13.07 31.77 -0.10
N SER A 422 13.90 32.09 -1.10
CA SER A 422 15.35 31.81 -1.06
C SER A 422 16.08 32.62 0.02
N ILE A 423 15.64 33.86 0.28
CA ILE A 423 16.16 34.73 1.33
C ILE A 423 15.68 34.25 2.71
N LEU A 424 14.43 33.81 2.84
CA LEU A 424 13.89 33.25 4.09
C LEU A 424 14.64 31.98 4.48
N THR A 425 14.88 31.07 3.52
CA THR A 425 15.66 29.85 3.77
C THR A 425 17.13 30.15 4.08
N LYS A 426 17.76 31.15 3.44
CA LYS A 426 19.08 31.66 3.86
C LYS A 426 19.07 32.27 5.27
N ARG A 427 18.08 33.11 5.63
CA ARG A 427 17.94 33.70 6.97
C ARG A 427 17.74 32.65 8.06
N ILE A 428 16.93 31.62 7.82
CA ILE A 428 16.78 30.48 8.72
C ILE A 428 18.11 29.72 8.86
N ARG A 429 18.89 29.56 7.78
CA ARG A 429 20.24 28.95 7.83
C ARG A 429 21.22 29.75 8.69
N VAL A 430 21.15 31.08 8.67
CA VAL A 430 21.95 31.96 9.56
C VAL A 430 21.48 31.86 11.01
N TYR A 431 20.17 31.92 11.28
CA TYR A 431 19.62 31.76 12.63
C TYR A 431 19.96 30.40 13.26
N THR A 432 19.92 29.31 12.49
CA THR A 432 20.32 27.97 12.98
C THR A 432 21.83 27.79 13.15
N LYS A 433 22.67 28.52 12.40
CA LYS A 433 24.12 28.55 12.64
C LYS A 433 24.48 29.38 13.87
N ASN A 434 23.83 30.52 14.09
CA ASN A 434 24.10 31.38 15.24
C ASN A 434 23.68 30.71 16.56
N LYS A 435 22.50 30.08 16.63
CA LYS A 435 22.09 29.31 17.83
C LYS A 435 22.98 28.10 18.13
N LYS A 436 23.72 27.55 17.15
CA LYS A 436 24.72 26.49 17.37
C LYS A 436 26.11 27.00 17.81
N LYS A 437 26.35 28.32 17.80
CA LYS A 437 27.58 28.94 18.32
C LYS A 437 27.36 29.74 19.62
N SER A 438 26.12 30.09 19.98
CA SER A 438 25.80 30.91 21.16
C SER A 438 25.22 30.11 22.35
N SER A 439 25.34 28.78 22.37
CA SER A 439 24.81 27.93 23.43
C SER A 439 25.85 26.92 23.97
N TYR A 440 27.10 27.36 24.00
CA TYR A 440 28.22 26.71 24.70
C TYR A 440 29.02 27.81 25.39
N ASN A 441 28.51 28.26 26.54
CA ASN A 441 29.23 28.74 27.74
C ASN A 441 28.29 29.56 28.63
N ASN A 442 28.50 29.43 29.94
CA ASN A 442 27.89 30.17 31.04
C ASN A 442 26.35 30.06 31.17
N TYR A 443 25.89 29.32 32.18
CA TYR A 443 25.41 29.91 33.43
C TYR A 443 25.56 28.89 34.58
N LYS A 444 26.27 29.30 35.64
CA LYS A 444 26.18 28.76 37.01
C LYS A 444 25.16 29.63 37.78
N TYR A 445 24.86 29.22 39.02
CA TYR A 445 23.86 29.80 39.95
C TYR A 445 22.40 29.40 39.64
N ASP A 446 21.56 29.05 40.63
CA ASP A 446 21.87 28.75 42.04
C ASP A 446 20.86 27.80 42.68
N SER A 447 21.22 27.25 43.85
CA SER A 447 20.27 26.67 44.79
C SER A 447 19.48 27.75 45.52
N ILE A 448 18.14 27.65 45.61
CA ILE A 448 17.27 28.18 46.69
C ILE A 448 15.79 27.80 46.42
N LEU A 449 14.96 27.79 47.47
CA LEU A 449 13.51 27.55 47.50
C LEU A 449 13.01 26.10 47.33
N THR A 450 13.23 25.34 48.40
CA THR A 450 12.14 24.53 48.97
C THR A 450 11.03 25.43 49.53
N LYS A 451 9.80 24.87 49.66
CA LYS A 451 8.56 25.40 50.29
C LYS A 451 7.56 26.09 49.35
N SER A 452 6.28 25.82 49.64
CA SER A 452 5.05 26.16 48.88
C SER A 452 4.96 25.50 47.49
N SER A 453 3.85 24.88 47.07
CA SER A 453 2.54 24.72 47.71
C SER A 453 1.93 23.34 47.39
N ASN A 454 2.08 22.39 48.31
CA ASN A 454 1.06 21.36 48.48
C ASN A 454 -0.17 22.04 49.10
N ASN A 455 -1.21 22.29 48.31
CA ASN A 455 -2.63 22.29 48.74
C ASN A 455 -3.54 22.69 47.58
N PHE A 456 -4.54 21.84 47.33
CA PHE A 456 -5.90 22.05 46.81
C PHE A 456 -6.31 20.94 45.83
N LEU A 457 -7.51 20.36 46.09
CA LEU A 457 -8.20 19.28 45.35
C LEU A 457 -8.00 17.81 45.78
N ILE A 458 -8.10 17.52 47.09
CA ILE A 458 -8.97 16.44 47.59
C ILE A 458 -9.67 16.93 48.86
N ASN A 459 -11.00 17.07 48.84
CA ASN A 459 -11.81 17.13 50.06
C ASN A 459 -13.28 16.79 49.73
N ARG A 460 -14.00 16.16 50.69
CA ARG A 460 -15.30 15.44 50.55
C ARG A 460 -15.13 14.09 49.79
N VAL A 461 -15.43 12.89 50.33
CA VAL A 461 -15.89 12.36 51.64
C VAL A 461 -15.32 10.92 51.75
N GLY A 462 -15.00 10.30 52.89
CA GLY A 462 -14.95 10.72 54.31
C GLY A 462 -15.08 9.51 55.28
N ILE A 463 -15.03 9.76 56.60
CA ILE A 463 -15.49 8.89 57.71
C ILE A 463 -14.72 7.56 57.99
N ARG A 464 -13.85 7.63 59.03
CA ARG A 464 -13.56 6.61 60.10
C ARG A 464 -12.88 5.26 59.72
N HIS A 465 -12.07 4.61 60.58
CA HIS A 465 -11.41 4.99 61.85
C HIS A 465 -10.17 4.10 62.12
N ASN A 466 -9.26 4.62 62.94
CA ASN A 466 -8.38 3.94 63.90
C ASN A 466 -7.37 2.87 63.43
N SER A 467 -6.10 3.28 63.55
CA SER A 467 -4.98 2.43 63.97
C SER A 467 -5.22 1.76 65.32
N ASN A 468 -4.68 0.57 65.53
CA ASN A 468 -4.01 0.23 66.79
C ASN A 468 -2.93 -0.85 66.60
N ILE A 469 -1.82 -0.67 67.31
CA ILE A 469 -0.67 -1.58 67.34
C ILE A 469 -0.82 -2.50 68.54
N ILE A 470 -0.80 -3.82 68.34
CA ILE A 470 -0.53 -4.79 69.42
C ILE A 470 0.47 -5.84 68.91
N LYS A 471 1.52 -6.10 69.69
CA LYS A 471 2.42 -7.25 69.56
C LYS A 471 2.10 -8.26 70.67
N SER A 472 1.76 -9.49 70.29
CA SER A 472 1.88 -10.71 71.09
C SER A 472 2.12 -11.85 70.10
N LYS A 473 3.31 -12.47 70.08
CA LYS A 473 3.75 -13.59 70.92
C LYS A 473 2.85 -14.84 70.85
N ASP A 474 3.46 -15.89 70.32
CA ASP A 474 3.31 -17.30 70.70
C ASP A 474 1.96 -18.00 70.47
N ILE A 475 1.70 -18.34 69.19
CA ILE A 475 1.00 -19.59 68.82
C ILE A 475 1.83 -20.29 67.73
N ASN A 476 2.66 -21.26 68.12
CA ASN A 476 3.26 -22.23 67.20
C ASN A 476 2.24 -23.34 66.93
N ILE A 477 1.69 -23.39 65.71
CA ILE A 477 0.92 -24.54 65.22
C ILE A 477 1.52 -24.98 63.87
N GLU A 478 1.85 -26.26 63.79
CA GLU A 478 2.48 -26.91 62.63
C GLU A 478 1.51 -26.95 61.44
N LEU A 479 1.75 -26.11 60.43
CA LEU A 479 0.94 -26.05 59.19
C LEU A 479 1.82 -25.97 57.92
N LYS A 480 2.92 -26.72 57.89
CA LYS A 480 3.94 -26.70 56.83
C LYS A 480 4.36 -28.13 56.44
N PRO A 481 3.50 -28.89 55.74
CA PRO A 481 3.74 -29.02 54.29
C PRO A 481 2.53 -28.64 53.41
N ILE A 482 1.33 -29.00 53.83
CA ILE A 482 0.09 -29.05 53.00
C ILE A 482 -0.21 -27.73 52.26
N LYS A 483 0.06 -26.58 52.90
CA LYS A 483 -0.17 -25.25 52.28
C LYS A 483 0.75 -24.96 51.09
N LYS A 484 1.94 -25.54 51.01
CA LYS A 484 2.89 -25.30 49.91
C LYS A 484 2.44 -26.02 48.64
N ASP A 485 2.09 -27.29 48.76
CA ASP A 485 1.65 -28.13 47.64
C ASP A 485 0.33 -27.61 47.04
N LEU A 486 -0.61 -27.15 47.87
CA LEU A 486 -1.84 -26.49 47.41
C LEU A 486 -1.56 -25.20 46.63
N VAL A 487 -0.57 -24.40 47.03
CA VAL A 487 -0.16 -23.19 46.30
C VAL A 487 0.49 -23.56 44.98
N GLU A 488 1.43 -24.51 44.95
CA GLU A 488 2.07 -24.97 43.71
C GLU A 488 1.09 -25.64 42.75
N HIS A 489 0.11 -26.39 43.28
CA HIS A 489 -1.01 -26.93 42.50
C HIS A 489 -1.84 -25.80 41.86
N LYS A 490 -2.25 -24.79 42.65
CA LYS A 490 -2.99 -23.64 42.14
C LYS A 490 -2.22 -22.90 41.04
N LYS A 491 -0.90 -22.66 41.23
CA LYS A 491 -0.06 -22.03 40.20
C LYS A 491 -0.01 -22.86 38.92
N PHE A 492 0.15 -24.18 39.04
CA PHE A 492 0.15 -25.10 37.91
C PHE A 492 -1.18 -25.09 37.15
N VAL A 493 -2.31 -25.12 37.86
CA VAL A 493 -3.65 -25.09 37.25
C VAL A 493 -3.93 -23.75 36.54
N GLN A 494 -3.50 -22.62 37.11
CA GLN A 494 -3.58 -21.32 36.45
C GLN A 494 -2.71 -21.25 35.18
N TRP A 495 -1.49 -21.80 35.23
CA TRP A 495 -0.63 -21.93 34.05
C TRP A 495 -1.27 -22.83 32.97
N LEU A 496 -1.82 -23.98 33.37
CA LEU A 496 -2.48 -24.92 32.45
C LEU A 496 -3.70 -24.29 31.75
N ALA A 497 -4.47 -23.45 32.45
CA ALA A 497 -5.57 -22.70 31.86
C ALA A 497 -5.09 -21.79 30.70
N GLY A 498 -3.99 -21.06 30.91
CA GLY A 498 -3.38 -20.22 29.87
C GLY A 498 -2.82 -21.03 28.69
N LEU A 499 -2.25 -22.21 28.95
CA LEU A 499 -1.77 -23.11 27.91
C LEU A 499 -2.94 -23.64 27.04
N ILE A 500 -4.05 -24.01 27.67
CA ILE A 500 -5.26 -24.50 26.99
C ILE A 500 -5.94 -23.39 26.18
N ASP A 501 -5.93 -22.14 26.66
CA ASP A 501 -6.52 -21.00 25.96
C ASP A 501 -5.86 -20.68 24.60
N GLY A 502 -4.58 -21.02 24.44
CA GLY A 502 -3.87 -21.01 23.15
C GLY A 502 -4.06 -22.32 22.37
N ASP A 503 -3.18 -23.29 22.64
CA ASP A 503 -2.99 -24.52 21.84
C ASP A 503 -3.94 -25.68 22.21
N GLY A 504 -4.70 -25.59 23.31
CA GLY A 504 -5.61 -26.66 23.75
C GLY A 504 -6.91 -26.69 22.95
N HIS A 505 -7.50 -27.85 22.73
CA HIS A 505 -8.78 -28.03 22.04
C HIS A 505 -9.61 -29.13 22.69
N PHE A 506 -10.76 -28.75 23.24
CA PHE A 506 -11.77 -29.69 23.72
C PHE A 506 -12.64 -30.15 22.54
N ASN A 507 -12.87 -31.46 22.44
CA ASN A 507 -13.65 -32.08 21.37
C ASN A 507 -14.57 -33.18 21.93
N LYS A 508 -15.74 -33.33 21.32
CA LYS A 508 -16.67 -34.44 21.56
C LYS A 508 -17.02 -35.09 20.22
N SER A 509 -16.67 -36.35 20.06
CA SER A 509 -16.98 -37.14 18.86
C SER A 509 -18.49 -37.33 18.70
N LYS A 510 -18.96 -37.53 17.46
CA LYS A 510 -20.34 -37.98 17.16
C LYS A 510 -20.70 -39.28 17.92
N GLN A 511 -19.70 -40.12 18.22
CA GLN A 511 -19.83 -41.34 19.03
C GLN A 511 -19.79 -41.08 20.55
N GLY A 512 -20.09 -39.87 21.02
CA GLY A 512 -20.11 -39.50 22.45
C GLY A 512 -18.74 -39.29 23.11
N ARG A 513 -17.65 -39.87 22.58
CA ARG A 513 -16.30 -39.82 23.18
C ARG A 513 -15.75 -38.39 23.31
N SER A 514 -15.46 -38.00 24.55
CA SER A 514 -14.83 -36.73 24.93
C SER A 514 -13.30 -36.78 24.80
N ALA A 515 -12.67 -35.65 24.48
CA ALA A 515 -11.22 -35.51 24.54
C ALA A 515 -10.77 -34.05 24.78
N LEU A 516 -9.62 -33.89 25.44
CA LEU A 516 -8.78 -32.69 25.32
C LEU A 516 -7.54 -33.05 24.48
N LEU A 517 -7.24 -32.21 23.51
CA LEU A 517 -6.08 -32.30 22.63
C LEU A 517 -5.20 -31.06 22.88
N ILE A 518 -3.89 -31.19 23.06
CA ILE A 518 -2.95 -30.06 23.11
C ILE A 518 -1.81 -30.36 22.12
N THR A 519 -1.49 -29.41 21.24
CA THR A 519 -0.40 -29.57 20.25
C THR A 519 0.70 -28.55 20.47
N MET A 520 1.95 -29.00 20.62
CA MET A 520 3.11 -28.12 20.81
C MET A 520 4.30 -28.54 19.94
N ASP A 521 5.29 -27.67 19.82
CA ASP A 521 6.60 -27.98 19.22
C ASP A 521 7.28 -29.14 19.98
N ILE A 522 8.01 -30.00 19.26
CA ILE A 522 8.73 -31.13 19.85
C ILE A 522 9.78 -30.73 20.89
N ARG A 523 10.30 -29.50 20.81
CA ARG A 523 11.23 -28.93 21.81
C ARG A 523 10.60 -28.79 23.19
N ASP A 524 9.31 -28.51 23.24
CA ASP A 524 8.55 -28.30 24.47
C ASP A 524 7.79 -29.56 24.94
N GLN A 525 8.13 -30.74 24.40
CA GLN A 525 7.47 -32.02 24.75
C GLN A 525 7.45 -32.31 26.26
N GLY A 526 8.42 -31.81 27.03
CA GLY A 526 8.49 -31.97 28.49
C GLY A 526 7.24 -31.45 29.21
N LEU A 527 6.65 -30.36 28.71
CA LEU A 527 5.39 -29.80 29.22
C LEU A 527 4.25 -30.81 29.17
N LEU A 528 4.14 -31.52 28.05
CA LEU A 528 3.10 -32.50 27.83
C LEU A 528 3.29 -33.72 28.75
N PHE A 529 4.54 -34.08 29.08
CA PHE A 529 4.82 -35.10 30.09
C PHE A 529 4.39 -34.66 31.49
N GLU A 530 4.63 -33.41 31.91
CA GLU A 530 4.13 -32.92 33.21
C GLU A 530 2.60 -33.00 33.34
N ILE A 531 1.88 -32.63 32.27
CA ILE A 531 0.41 -32.72 32.21
C ILE A 531 -0.03 -34.18 32.24
N LYS A 532 0.64 -35.05 31.47
CA LYS A 532 0.38 -36.50 31.45
C LYS A 532 0.60 -37.15 32.81
N HIS A 533 1.64 -36.76 33.56
CA HIS A 533 1.89 -37.28 34.91
C HIS A 533 0.77 -36.96 35.91
N LYS A 534 0.02 -35.86 35.72
CA LYS A 534 -1.09 -35.46 36.60
C LYS A 534 -2.45 -35.97 36.17
N TYR A 535 -2.76 -35.97 34.86
CA TYR A 535 -4.10 -36.29 34.35
C TYR A 535 -4.19 -37.57 33.50
N GLY A 536 -3.07 -38.25 33.23
CA GLY A 536 -3.03 -39.44 32.38
C GLY A 536 -2.97 -39.11 30.89
N GLY A 537 -3.52 -39.98 30.03
CA GLY A 537 -3.53 -39.78 28.57
C GLY A 537 -2.24 -40.15 27.83
N HIS A 538 -2.20 -39.85 26.52
CA HIS A 538 -1.13 -40.29 25.61
C HIS A 538 -0.49 -39.12 24.86
N ILE A 539 0.78 -39.30 24.48
CA ILE A 539 1.57 -38.31 23.73
C ILE A 539 2.02 -38.96 22.43
N ARG A 540 1.78 -38.31 21.29
CA ARG A 540 2.06 -38.84 19.94
C ARG A 540 2.68 -37.76 19.05
N LYS A 541 3.74 -38.10 18.29
CA LYS A 541 4.31 -37.21 17.27
C LYS A 541 3.31 -37.06 16.11
N ILE A 542 3.23 -35.87 15.52
CA ILE A 542 2.39 -35.62 14.34
C ILE A 542 3.20 -35.98 13.08
N ALA A 543 2.66 -36.84 12.22
CA ALA A 543 3.32 -37.20 10.96
C ALA A 543 3.49 -35.95 10.07
N GLY A 544 4.70 -35.76 9.54
CA GLY A 544 5.03 -34.63 8.66
C GLY A 544 5.23 -33.26 9.34
N ALA A 545 5.26 -33.19 10.68
CA ALA A 545 5.49 -31.94 11.40
C ALA A 545 6.40 -32.12 12.62
N ASN A 546 7.22 -31.11 12.94
CA ASN A 546 8.05 -31.06 14.16
C ASN A 546 7.20 -30.71 15.41
N ALA A 547 6.09 -31.42 15.60
CA ALA A 547 5.12 -31.16 16.65
C ALA A 547 4.64 -32.47 17.30
N VAL A 548 4.26 -32.34 18.56
CA VAL A 548 3.78 -33.42 19.43
C VAL A 548 2.38 -33.06 19.91
N ARG A 549 1.49 -34.06 19.90
CA ARG A 549 0.12 -33.95 20.40
C ARG A 549 -0.06 -34.77 21.67
N TYR A 550 -0.58 -34.12 22.71
CA TYR A 550 -1.14 -34.76 23.88
C TYR A 550 -2.63 -35.00 23.68
N ASP A 551 -3.08 -36.23 23.90
CA ASP A 551 -4.47 -36.68 23.78
C ASP A 551 -4.95 -37.23 25.15
N LEU A 552 -5.80 -36.48 25.85
CA LEU A 552 -6.48 -36.94 27.06
C LEU A 552 -7.91 -37.41 26.72
N ARG A 553 -8.16 -38.72 26.87
CA ARG A 553 -9.45 -39.38 26.58
C ARG A 553 -10.03 -40.19 27.75
N GLN A 554 -9.27 -40.33 28.84
CA GLN A 554 -9.71 -41.10 30.01
C GLN A 554 -10.66 -40.25 30.85
N ASP A 555 -11.90 -40.72 31.07
CA ASP A 555 -12.94 -39.92 31.73
C ASP A 555 -12.52 -39.41 33.11
N LYS A 556 -11.89 -40.25 33.95
CA LYS A 556 -11.39 -39.85 35.28
C LYS A 556 -10.39 -38.69 35.22
N GLY A 557 -9.43 -38.74 34.29
CA GLY A 557 -8.45 -37.67 34.10
C GLY A 557 -9.06 -36.40 33.55
N LEU A 558 -10.01 -36.54 32.62
CA LEU A 558 -10.71 -35.43 31.98
C LEU A 558 -11.67 -34.73 32.96
N ILE A 559 -12.40 -35.47 33.81
CA ILE A 559 -13.24 -34.91 34.88
C ILE A 559 -12.40 -34.12 35.89
N ASN A 560 -11.23 -34.63 36.29
CA ASN A 560 -10.33 -33.92 37.21
C ASN A 560 -9.82 -32.62 36.57
N LEU A 561 -9.33 -32.67 35.33
CA LEU A 561 -8.88 -31.49 34.60
C LEU A 561 -10.01 -30.46 34.42
N LEU A 562 -11.22 -30.90 34.07
CA LEU A 562 -12.37 -30.00 33.97
C LEU A 562 -12.64 -29.31 35.31
N LYS A 563 -12.65 -30.03 36.43
CA LYS A 563 -12.86 -29.44 37.77
C LYS A 563 -11.79 -28.41 38.13
N ASP A 564 -10.53 -28.68 37.83
CA ASP A 564 -9.41 -27.78 38.12
C ASP A 564 -9.45 -26.49 37.29
N VAL A 565 -9.71 -26.58 35.98
CA VAL A 565 -9.59 -25.46 35.04
C VAL A 565 -10.90 -24.64 34.92
N ASN A 566 -12.02 -25.14 35.47
CA ASN A 566 -13.32 -24.46 35.47
C ASN A 566 -13.26 -23.09 36.18
N GLY A 567 -13.72 -22.03 35.51
CA GLY A 567 -13.58 -20.65 35.99
C GLY A 567 -12.20 -20.01 35.77
N LEU A 568 -11.29 -20.66 35.04
CA LEU A 568 -9.98 -20.09 34.66
C LEU A 568 -9.79 -19.93 33.13
N ILE A 569 -10.53 -20.68 32.30
CA ILE A 569 -10.53 -20.54 30.83
C ILE A 569 -11.14 -19.21 30.41
N ARG A 570 -10.44 -18.46 29.55
CA ARG A 570 -10.83 -17.11 29.10
C ARG A 570 -11.19 -17.03 27.62
N ASN A 571 -10.65 -17.93 26.79
CA ASN A 571 -10.94 -17.94 25.36
C ASN A 571 -12.38 -18.44 25.14
N PRO A 572 -13.29 -17.65 24.55
CA PRO A 572 -14.71 -17.99 24.48
C PRO A 572 -14.94 -19.26 23.65
N LYS A 573 -14.11 -19.53 22.64
CA LYS A 573 -14.17 -20.78 21.86
C LYS A 573 -13.80 -21.98 22.70
N ARG A 574 -12.81 -21.87 23.58
CA ARG A 574 -12.42 -22.97 24.50
C ARG A 574 -13.46 -23.16 25.59
N LEU A 575 -14.03 -22.09 26.13
CA LEU A 575 -15.10 -22.14 27.12
C LEU A 575 -16.38 -22.77 26.56
N LEU A 576 -16.76 -22.46 25.32
CA LEU A 576 -17.88 -23.13 24.63
C LEU A 576 -17.62 -24.63 24.40
N GLN A 577 -16.43 -24.99 23.93
CA GLN A 577 -16.04 -26.39 23.75
C GLN A 577 -16.01 -27.16 25.10
N MET A 578 -15.51 -26.52 26.16
CA MET A 578 -15.50 -27.06 27.51
C MET A 578 -16.92 -27.25 28.05
N ASN A 579 -17.85 -26.32 27.80
CA ASN A 579 -19.25 -26.40 28.25
C ASN A 579 -19.96 -27.66 27.72
N ILE A 580 -19.72 -28.03 26.45
CA ILE A 580 -20.24 -29.28 25.85
C ILE A 580 -19.76 -30.53 26.62
N LEU A 581 -18.54 -30.50 27.15
CA LEU A 581 -17.99 -31.58 27.97
C LEU A 581 -18.52 -31.51 29.42
N CYS A 582 -18.54 -30.34 30.04
CA CYS A 582 -19.07 -30.17 31.39
C CYS A 582 -20.53 -30.65 31.50
N LYS A 583 -21.39 -30.31 30.52
CA LYS A 583 -22.77 -30.83 30.43
C LYS A 583 -22.84 -32.34 30.28
N HIS A 584 -21.85 -32.99 29.66
CA HIS A 584 -21.81 -34.44 29.52
C HIS A 584 -21.45 -35.16 30.83
N TYR A 585 -20.65 -34.52 31.71
CA TYR A 585 -20.25 -35.08 33.00
C TYR A 585 -21.01 -34.45 34.20
N ASN A 586 -22.13 -33.77 33.96
CA ASN A 586 -22.94 -33.07 34.96
C ASN A 586 -22.12 -32.09 35.85
N ILE A 587 -21.18 -31.36 35.24
CA ILE A 587 -20.39 -30.31 35.90
C ILE A 587 -20.98 -28.94 35.52
N GLU A 588 -21.26 -28.10 36.51
CA GLU A 588 -21.68 -26.71 36.28
C GLU A 588 -20.52 -25.85 35.78
N THR A 589 -20.70 -25.13 34.66
CA THR A 589 -19.68 -24.25 34.07
C THR A 589 -19.62 -22.89 34.73
N LYS A 590 -18.44 -22.48 35.19
CA LYS A 590 -18.19 -21.16 35.81
C LYS A 590 -17.45 -20.25 34.83
N PHE A 591 -17.90 -19.00 34.72
CA PHE A 591 -17.21 -17.98 33.94
C PHE A 591 -15.92 -17.50 34.63
N SER A 592 -14.93 -17.06 33.83
CA SER A 592 -13.64 -16.61 34.36
C SER A 592 -13.74 -15.27 35.08
N LYS A 593 -13.10 -15.17 36.26
CA LYS A 593 -12.87 -13.88 36.95
C LYS A 593 -11.87 -13.01 36.15
N PRO A 594 -11.91 -11.66 36.26
CA PRO A 594 -10.90 -10.80 35.62
C PRO A 594 -9.47 -11.19 36.03
N LEU A 595 -8.49 -10.97 35.16
CA LEU A 595 -7.07 -11.20 35.50
C LEU A 595 -6.63 -10.23 36.61
N THR A 596 -5.82 -10.73 37.53
CA THR A 596 -4.98 -9.91 38.41
C THR A 596 -3.52 -10.07 38.02
N TYR A 597 -2.65 -9.17 38.51
CA TYR A 597 -1.20 -9.25 38.26
C TYR A 597 -0.57 -10.56 38.80
N TYR A 598 -1.20 -11.18 39.80
CA TYR A 598 -0.70 -12.36 40.49
C TYR A 598 -1.35 -13.68 40.02
N ASP A 599 -1.91 -13.75 38.82
CA ASP A 599 -2.46 -14.98 38.24
C ASP A 599 -1.50 -15.62 37.22
N GLY A 600 -1.20 -16.91 37.37
CA GLY A 600 -0.25 -17.65 36.53
C GLY A 600 -0.64 -17.85 35.05
N TRP A 601 -1.81 -17.37 34.64
CA TRP A 601 -2.36 -17.54 33.29
C TRP A 601 -1.47 -16.95 32.19
N LEU A 602 -0.81 -15.81 32.45
CA LEU A 602 0.09 -15.19 31.48
C LEU A 602 1.32 -16.07 31.18
N ALA A 603 1.76 -16.92 32.11
CA ALA A 603 2.88 -17.83 31.86
C ALA A 603 2.46 -18.92 30.86
N GLY A 604 1.26 -19.49 31.03
CA GLY A 604 0.73 -20.52 30.13
C GLY A 604 0.50 -20.04 28.70
N ILE A 605 -0.06 -18.84 28.52
CA ILE A 605 -0.31 -18.28 27.17
C ILE A 605 1.00 -17.83 26.48
N ILE A 606 2.06 -17.56 27.24
CA ILE A 606 3.40 -17.32 26.68
C ILE A 606 4.08 -18.64 26.30
N ASP A 607 3.89 -19.71 27.07
CA ASP A 607 4.43 -21.04 26.76
C ASP A 607 3.79 -21.65 25.49
N SER A 608 2.51 -21.39 25.21
CA SER A 608 1.87 -21.68 23.91
C SER A 608 2.18 -20.60 22.85
N ASP A 609 1.27 -19.64 22.66
CA ASP A 609 1.25 -18.62 21.59
C ASP A 609 2.32 -17.49 21.74
N GLY A 610 3.19 -17.58 22.74
CA GLY A 610 4.20 -16.56 23.03
C GLY A 610 5.51 -16.67 22.24
N SER A 611 6.16 -15.53 22.03
CA SER A 611 7.52 -15.43 21.48
C SER A 611 8.34 -14.32 22.16
N ILE A 612 9.58 -14.68 22.51
CA ILE A 612 10.58 -13.78 23.11
C ILE A 612 11.74 -13.64 22.14
N TYR A 613 11.93 -12.45 21.56
CA TYR A 613 12.96 -12.21 20.55
C TYR A 613 13.65 -10.85 20.73
N PHE A 614 14.89 -10.77 20.27
CA PHE A 614 15.70 -9.56 20.31
C PHE A 614 15.90 -9.06 18.88
N ASN A 615 15.46 -7.83 18.59
CA ASN A 615 15.67 -7.23 17.28
C ASN A 615 17.04 -6.54 17.22
N LYS A 616 17.97 -7.11 16.45
CA LYS A 616 19.34 -6.60 16.31
C LYS A 616 19.39 -5.15 15.77
N SER A 617 18.43 -4.74 14.92
CA SER A 617 18.44 -3.40 14.29
C SER A 617 17.95 -2.29 15.23
N SER A 618 16.82 -2.50 15.93
CA SER A 618 16.33 -1.53 16.93
C SER A 618 17.00 -1.66 18.29
N GLY A 619 17.69 -2.78 18.55
CA GLY A 619 18.31 -3.07 19.85
C GLY A 619 17.29 -3.28 20.98
N GLN A 620 16.04 -3.59 20.63
CA GLN A 620 14.96 -3.80 21.58
C GLN A 620 14.63 -5.28 21.69
N LEU A 621 14.39 -5.72 22.93
CA LEU A 621 13.82 -7.03 23.22
C LEU A 621 12.29 -6.91 23.24
N PHE A 622 11.64 -7.92 22.67
CA PHE A 622 10.19 -8.04 22.56
C PHE A 622 9.74 -9.33 23.22
N ILE A 623 8.88 -9.21 24.23
CA ILE A 623 8.03 -10.30 24.73
C ILE A 623 6.66 -10.11 24.07
N SER A 624 6.12 -11.15 23.45
CA SER A 624 4.86 -11.01 22.71
C SER A 624 4.03 -12.28 22.71
N VAL A 625 2.71 -12.13 22.55
CA VAL A 625 1.73 -13.21 22.45
C VAL A 625 0.82 -12.90 21.26
N SER A 626 0.59 -13.88 20.38
CA SER A 626 -0.33 -13.72 19.24
C SER A 626 -1.64 -14.47 19.46
N GLN A 627 -2.78 -13.82 19.21
CA GLN A 627 -4.09 -14.47 19.30
C GLN A 627 -5.05 -13.93 18.23
N LYS A 628 -5.98 -14.77 17.74
CA LYS A 628 -6.94 -14.38 16.69
C LYS A 628 -7.94 -13.33 17.17
N GLU A 629 -8.26 -13.32 18.46
CA GLU A 629 -9.29 -12.48 19.05
C GLU A 629 -8.68 -11.44 20.00
N LYS A 630 -8.93 -10.16 19.72
CA LYS A 630 -8.34 -9.03 20.44
C LYS A 630 -8.70 -9.02 21.94
N HIS A 631 -9.94 -9.34 22.28
CA HIS A 631 -10.47 -9.23 23.64
C HIS A 631 -9.76 -10.12 24.67
N ILE A 632 -9.08 -11.19 24.22
CA ILE A 632 -8.25 -12.05 25.08
C ILE A 632 -6.97 -11.31 25.52
N LEU A 633 -6.48 -10.40 24.68
CA LEU A 633 -5.24 -9.66 24.89
C LEU A 633 -5.45 -8.30 25.57
N ASP A 634 -6.62 -7.67 25.40
CA ASP A 634 -6.92 -6.34 25.95
C ASP A 634 -6.68 -6.21 27.47
N PRO A 635 -7.03 -7.20 28.34
CA PRO A 635 -6.71 -7.14 29.77
C PRO A 635 -5.20 -7.12 30.09
N LEU A 636 -4.34 -7.61 29.19
CA LEU A 636 -2.89 -7.60 29.42
C LEU A 636 -2.31 -6.19 29.36
N ILE A 637 -2.90 -5.29 28.56
CA ILE A 637 -2.48 -3.89 28.51
C ILE A 637 -2.67 -3.21 29.86
N SER A 638 -3.84 -3.39 30.50
CA SER A 638 -4.16 -2.72 31.77
C SER A 638 -3.35 -3.23 32.96
N ILE A 639 -2.88 -4.49 32.90
CA ILE A 639 -2.17 -5.14 34.02
C ILE A 639 -0.64 -5.08 33.87
N TYR A 640 -0.12 -5.29 32.66
CA TYR A 640 1.32 -5.46 32.41
C TYR A 640 1.92 -4.36 31.52
N GLY A 641 1.11 -3.47 30.95
CA GLY A 641 1.55 -2.45 29.99
C GLY A 641 1.70 -2.99 28.57
N GLY A 642 2.64 -2.45 27.79
CA GLY A 642 2.80 -2.83 26.38
C GLY A 642 1.71 -2.27 25.45
N ARG A 643 1.52 -2.92 24.29
CA ARG A 643 0.53 -2.56 23.26
C ARG A 643 0.05 -3.78 22.46
N ILE A 644 -1.06 -3.65 21.73
CA ILE A 644 -1.52 -4.65 20.76
C ILE A 644 -1.34 -4.09 19.34
N ASP A 645 -0.55 -4.78 18.53
CA ASP A 645 -0.36 -4.54 17.10
C ASP A 645 -1.11 -5.61 16.27
N PHE A 646 -1.33 -5.37 14.97
CA PHE A 646 -1.80 -6.42 14.05
C PHE A 646 -0.66 -7.31 13.56
N SER A 647 -0.92 -8.61 13.40
CA SER A 647 0.05 -9.55 12.82
C SER A 647 0.24 -9.30 11.32
N ASN A 648 1.50 -9.07 10.93
CA ASN A 648 1.83 -8.26 9.76
C ASN A 648 1.90 -9.04 8.42
N SER A 649 1.25 -10.19 8.30
CA SER A 649 1.25 -11.02 7.08
C SER A 649 -0.13 -11.28 6.47
N LYS A 650 -1.21 -11.36 7.27
CA LYS A 650 -2.58 -11.60 6.76
C LYS A 650 -3.71 -10.82 7.45
N LYS A 651 -3.43 -10.02 8.51
CA LYS A 651 -4.45 -9.36 9.37
C LYS A 651 -5.41 -10.30 10.13
N ASP A 652 -5.20 -11.63 10.09
CA ASP A 652 -6.04 -12.62 10.76
C ASP A 652 -5.79 -12.78 12.29
N SER A 653 -4.80 -12.07 12.84
CA SER A 653 -4.50 -12.13 14.27
C SER A 653 -3.91 -10.84 14.84
N TYR A 654 -4.12 -10.66 16.15
CA TYR A 654 -3.58 -9.60 16.98
C TYR A 654 -2.33 -10.09 17.70
N LYS A 655 -1.40 -9.19 17.98
CA LYS A 655 -0.15 -9.47 18.67
C LYS A 655 0.03 -8.49 19.82
N TYR A 656 -0.09 -8.98 21.05
CA TYR A 656 0.30 -8.25 22.25
C TYR A 656 1.83 -8.19 22.34
N ILE A 657 2.41 -7.04 22.67
CA ILE A 657 3.84 -6.78 22.67
C ILE A 657 4.25 -5.89 23.86
N ILE A 658 5.21 -6.37 24.65
CA ILE A 658 5.95 -5.60 25.66
C ILE A 658 7.38 -5.42 25.16
N TYR A 659 7.87 -4.18 25.15
CA TYR A 659 9.20 -3.83 24.61
C TYR A 659 9.94 -2.72 25.38
N ARG A 660 9.26 -1.99 26.26
CA ARG A 660 9.86 -0.93 27.07
C ARG A 660 10.69 -1.57 28.18
N LYS A 661 11.99 -1.20 28.29
CA LYS A 661 12.94 -1.79 29.25
C LYS A 661 12.39 -1.84 30.69
N LYS A 662 11.72 -0.78 31.17
CA LYS A 662 11.11 -0.73 32.51
C LYS A 662 9.98 -1.75 32.70
N GLU A 663 9.13 -1.94 31.69
CA GLU A 663 8.01 -2.90 31.74
C GLU A 663 8.52 -4.35 31.68
N VAL A 664 9.51 -4.63 30.81
CA VAL A 664 10.17 -5.93 30.71
C VAL A 664 10.87 -6.31 32.02
N LEU A 665 11.64 -5.40 32.63
CA LEU A 665 12.30 -5.66 33.92
C LEU A 665 11.30 -5.85 35.06
N ASN A 666 10.23 -5.04 35.12
CA ASN A 666 9.16 -5.23 36.11
C ASN A 666 8.52 -6.64 36.02
N LEU A 667 8.27 -7.13 34.81
CA LEU A 667 7.68 -8.45 34.58
C LEU A 667 8.66 -9.59 34.94
N LEU A 668 9.96 -9.40 34.68
CA LEU A 668 11.01 -10.31 35.15
C LEU A 668 11.10 -10.37 36.68
N ASP A 669 11.15 -9.20 37.32
CA ASP A 669 11.43 -9.11 38.74
C ASP A 669 10.26 -9.47 39.64
N ASN A 670 9.02 -9.18 39.21
CA ASN A 670 7.82 -9.32 40.05
C ASN A 670 6.86 -10.43 39.59
N TYR A 671 6.79 -10.75 38.29
CA TYR A 671 5.88 -11.79 37.78
C TYR A 671 6.60 -13.14 37.61
N PHE A 672 7.65 -13.22 36.78
CA PHE A 672 8.28 -14.50 36.43
C PHE A 672 9.00 -15.18 37.60
N LYS A 673 9.41 -14.46 38.65
CA LYS A 673 9.91 -15.08 39.90
C LYS A 673 8.85 -15.92 40.62
N HIS A 674 7.57 -15.54 40.52
CA HIS A 674 6.46 -16.27 41.13
C HIS A 674 5.81 -17.29 40.18
N TYR A 675 5.80 -17.00 38.88
CA TYR A 675 5.20 -17.81 37.81
C TYR A 675 6.23 -18.02 36.69
N GLN A 676 7.12 -19.00 36.87
CA GLN A 676 8.13 -19.34 35.88
C GLN A 676 7.49 -19.90 34.60
N LEU A 677 8.09 -19.61 33.45
CA LEU A 677 7.79 -20.33 32.22
C LEU A 677 8.34 -21.76 32.34
N ARG A 678 7.73 -22.69 31.61
CA ARG A 678 8.14 -24.10 31.60
C ARG A 678 8.71 -24.54 30.26
N SER A 679 8.46 -23.80 29.18
CA SER A 679 9.03 -24.06 27.84
C SER A 679 10.50 -23.66 27.75
N ALA A 680 11.14 -23.97 26.61
CA ALA A 680 12.49 -23.47 26.28
C ALA A 680 12.61 -21.92 26.29
N LYS A 681 11.48 -21.19 26.33
CA LYS A 681 11.42 -19.72 26.43
C LYS A 681 11.92 -19.22 27.81
N ASP A 682 11.87 -20.04 28.87
CA ASP A 682 12.39 -19.70 30.20
C ASP A 682 13.90 -19.42 30.20
N ILE A 683 14.67 -20.17 29.39
CA ILE A 683 16.11 -19.95 29.20
C ILE A 683 16.37 -18.53 28.67
N ARG A 684 15.54 -18.05 27.74
CA ARG A 684 15.66 -16.66 27.22
C ARG A 684 15.30 -15.62 28.27
N ILE A 685 14.29 -15.87 29.11
CA ILE A 685 13.91 -15.00 30.25
C ILE A 685 15.10 -14.81 31.20
N LYS A 686 15.73 -15.91 31.62
CA LYS A 686 16.91 -15.90 32.51
C LYS A 686 18.12 -15.19 31.88
N MET A 687 18.19 -15.11 30.55
CA MET A 687 19.23 -14.39 29.81
C MET A 687 18.99 -12.86 29.64
N ILE A 688 17.78 -12.33 29.89
CA ILE A 688 17.46 -10.92 29.63
C ILE A 688 18.31 -9.92 30.46
N PRO A 689 18.62 -10.16 31.76
CA PRO A 689 19.48 -9.24 32.50
C PRO A 689 20.88 -9.11 31.87
N LYS A 690 21.51 -10.25 31.53
CA LYS A 690 22.82 -10.30 30.87
C LYS A 690 22.79 -9.71 29.45
N LEU A 691 21.64 -9.78 28.75
CA LEU A 691 21.45 -9.08 27.48
C LEU A 691 21.57 -7.57 27.66
N TYR A 692 20.89 -6.98 28.65
CA TYR A 692 20.92 -5.54 28.87
C TYR A 692 22.27 -5.01 29.38
N GLU A 693 23.03 -5.86 30.07
CA GLU A 693 24.41 -5.60 30.49
C GLU A 693 25.37 -5.59 29.28
N LEU A 694 25.42 -6.69 28.51
CA LEU A 694 26.36 -6.84 27.40
C LEU A 694 26.03 -5.96 26.18
N TYR A 695 24.76 -5.59 25.98
CA TYR A 695 24.32 -4.78 24.83
C TYR A 695 25.02 -3.40 24.74
N ILE A 696 25.54 -2.87 25.84
CA ILE A 696 26.32 -1.62 25.86
C ILE A 696 27.58 -1.73 24.98
N TYR A 697 28.18 -2.92 24.90
CA TYR A 697 29.45 -3.18 24.24
C TYR A 697 29.33 -3.52 22.75
N ARG A 698 28.11 -3.57 22.20
CA ARG A 698 27.83 -3.99 20.80
C ARG A 698 28.62 -3.26 19.70
N ASN A 699 29.04 -2.01 19.96
CA ASN A 699 29.73 -1.12 19.02
C ASN A 699 31.12 -0.72 19.54
N LYS A 700 31.66 -1.41 20.54
CA LYS A 700 32.96 -1.13 21.16
C LYS A 700 33.95 -2.28 20.92
N PRO A 701 34.55 -2.39 19.73
CA PRO A 701 35.56 -3.43 19.46
C PRO A 701 36.83 -3.25 20.30
N GLU A 702 37.07 -2.05 20.84
CA GLU A 702 38.17 -1.71 21.76
C GLU A 702 38.13 -2.52 23.07
N GLU A 703 36.94 -2.83 23.60
CA GLU A 703 36.77 -3.64 24.81
C GLU A 703 36.69 -5.15 24.45
N VAL A 704 37.77 -5.68 23.87
CA VAL A 704 37.85 -7.00 23.21
C VAL A 704 37.18 -8.14 23.99
N VAL A 705 37.44 -8.26 25.29
CA VAL A 705 36.90 -9.33 26.15
C VAL A 705 35.37 -9.27 26.21
N LYS A 706 34.80 -8.09 26.51
CA LYS A 706 33.34 -7.92 26.63
C LYS A 706 32.63 -7.96 25.28
N TYR A 707 33.31 -7.53 24.22
CA TYR A 707 32.81 -7.68 22.86
C TYR A 707 32.76 -9.17 22.43
N ALA A 708 33.77 -9.97 22.78
CA ALA A 708 33.76 -11.43 22.57
C ALA A 708 32.66 -12.12 23.40
N GLU A 709 32.44 -11.71 24.66
CA GLU A 709 31.32 -12.18 25.46
C GLU A 709 29.96 -11.85 24.83
N TRP A 710 29.79 -10.66 24.25
CA TRP A 710 28.58 -10.27 23.52
C TRP A 710 28.32 -11.14 22.28
N ILE A 711 29.36 -11.48 21.52
CA ILE A 711 29.24 -12.40 20.37
C ILE A 711 28.84 -13.81 20.86
N SER A 712 29.54 -14.35 21.87
CA SER A 712 29.24 -15.65 22.47
C SER A 712 27.81 -15.72 23.04
N PHE A 713 27.36 -14.62 23.66
CA PHE A 713 25.98 -14.46 24.13
C PHE A 713 24.98 -14.47 22.98
N LEU A 714 25.22 -13.71 21.90
CA LEU A 714 24.34 -13.70 20.72
C LEU A 714 24.22 -15.08 20.07
N ASP A 715 25.31 -15.84 19.98
CA ASP A 715 25.27 -17.19 19.42
C ASP A 715 24.48 -18.15 20.30
N LYS A 716 24.65 -18.11 21.63
CA LYS A 716 23.82 -18.87 22.57
C LYS A 716 22.34 -18.48 22.45
N TRP A 717 22.04 -17.19 22.39
CA TRP A 717 20.67 -16.68 22.21
C TRP A 717 20.02 -17.18 20.91
N ASN A 718 20.76 -17.17 19.79
CA ASN A 718 20.26 -17.63 18.50
C ASN A 718 20.16 -19.16 18.41
N LYS A 719 21.03 -19.92 19.08
CA LYS A 719 20.96 -21.39 19.13
C LYS A 719 19.66 -21.89 19.78
N ILE A 720 19.11 -21.18 20.77
CA ILE A 720 17.82 -21.48 21.41
C ILE A 720 16.63 -21.23 20.45
N VAL A 721 16.85 -20.69 19.23
CA VAL A 721 15.82 -20.49 18.19
C VAL A 721 15.74 -21.68 17.23
N ARG A 722 16.86 -22.38 17.01
CA ARG A 722 16.94 -23.59 16.18
C ARG A 722 16.48 -24.82 16.96
#